data_AF-A0A954NP65-F1
#
_entry.id   AF-A0A954NP65-F1
#
_cell.length_a   1.000
_cell.length_b   1.000
_cell.length_c   1.000
_cell.angle_alpha   90.00
_cell.angle_beta   90.00
_cell.angle_gamma   90.00
#
_symmetry.space_group_name_H-M   'P 1'
#
loop_
_entity.id
_entity.type
_entity.pdbx_description
1 polymer ?
#
loop_
_entity_poly.entity_id
_entity_poly.type
_entity_poly.pdbx_seq_one_letter_code
_entity_poly.pdbx_strand_id
1 'polypeptide(L)'
;ESWEVATPSMASWLRELLNDSQGLQRIQASQTARELGTRIEQATDGWLDSIGARTWDELLRDLPQLATQLEHLPEFLEPLRQLGEVSPPVRETLRRLPLGLEPIEHAILARSITRSLRADPRLVRFNGDTRDLCQERLERCYSQWLDENSRRIEHAVATRFSTQAEAASTTGRGKQQDADLKSWKSGLDKLNHEFKKTMRHRAIRDLVAEETGDVIKALKPIWLMSPLSVSDALPLDPDLFDVVIFDEASQITLEDAVPTIFRARQSIVVGDEKQMPPTRFFSSSKSEMDTEDETDDEESTSQLGLEETSFLAHAARVLPATLLGWHYRSRSESLISYSNWMFYDGRLLTAPEEAPPAAGLPAIEVDDIEQATANAQLALERPISYHRVAGVYERRRNRTEADYIARLIRQLLRTGSGLTLGVVAFSEAQQDEIESALERLAGEDREFRDLLETEREREDDGQFCGLLVKNLENIQGDERDLMILSVCYGPDENGRVRMNFGPINQTGGEKRLNVAFSRAKHHMVVIASMYGESITNTYNPGAAAFRNYLEYAAAMSRGRLEAASQILRSQSSSVSTLATEDPWNHPLAEALKTWLIGEGYEVDLNVGQSRFVVDLAIRVPGESAYRLGILLDGQAYYERRDLLEREMMRPKLLVDFGWRLLVVLGKDWFEDPERVRQRIRDALNPGPEA
;
A
#
# COMPACT_ATOMS: atom_id res chain seq x y z
N GLU A 1 25.11 31.28 -4.81
CA GLU A 1 24.93 30.32 -3.69
C GLU A 1 23.62 30.52 -2.91
N SER A 2 22.75 31.51 -3.22
CA SER A 2 21.39 31.64 -2.63
C SER A 2 20.24 31.24 -3.58
N TRP A 3 20.51 30.52 -4.67
CA TRP A 3 19.58 30.26 -5.77
C TRP A 3 19.05 28.82 -5.81
N GLU A 4 19.00 28.14 -4.67
CA GLU A 4 18.48 26.75 -4.58
C GLU A 4 16.93 26.67 -4.60
N VAL A 5 16.20 27.78 -4.75
CA VAL A 5 14.72 27.81 -4.69
C VAL A 5 14.07 28.12 -6.06
N ALA A 6 14.77 27.92 -7.18
CA ALA A 6 14.17 28.11 -8.51
C ALA A 6 13.57 26.81 -9.05
N THR A 7 12.24 26.75 -9.23
CA THR A 7 11.55 25.61 -9.84
C THR A 7 11.99 25.37 -11.30
N PRO A 8 11.88 24.14 -11.85
CA PRO A 8 12.40 23.79 -13.19
C PRO A 8 11.90 24.67 -14.34
N SER A 9 10.72 25.26 -14.21
CA SER A 9 10.13 26.22 -15.15
C SER A 9 10.77 27.60 -15.06
N MET A 10 11.08 28.07 -13.85
CA MET A 10 11.94 29.24 -13.64
C MET A 10 13.35 28.94 -14.11
N ALA A 11 13.89 27.74 -13.91
CA ALA A 11 15.18 27.32 -14.44
C ALA A 11 15.19 27.14 -15.97
N SER A 12 14.04 26.87 -16.62
CA SER A 12 13.91 26.78 -18.08
C SER A 12 13.71 28.15 -18.72
N TRP A 13 12.90 29.02 -18.12
CA TRP A 13 12.73 30.41 -18.52
C TRP A 13 13.97 31.24 -18.21
N LEU A 14 14.59 31.01 -17.04
CA LEU A 14 15.94 31.45 -16.73
C LEU A 14 16.90 30.79 -17.72
N ARG A 15 16.92 29.48 -18.01
CA ARG A 15 17.84 28.91 -19.03
C ARG A 15 17.66 29.55 -20.41
N GLU A 16 16.45 29.93 -20.82
CA GLU A 16 16.23 30.73 -22.01
C GLU A 16 16.78 32.16 -21.88
N LEU A 17 16.69 32.77 -20.70
CA LEU A 17 17.34 34.04 -20.30
C LEU A 17 18.84 33.93 -19.92
N LEU A 18 19.39 32.73 -19.68
CA LEU A 18 20.76 32.43 -19.25
C LEU A 18 21.60 31.94 -20.44
N ASN A 19 20.94 31.32 -21.43
CA ASN A 19 21.52 31.05 -22.75
C ASN A 19 21.72 32.35 -23.54
N ASP A 20 21.01 33.42 -23.16
CA ASP A 20 21.41 34.79 -23.45
C ASP A 20 22.27 35.32 -22.31
N SER A 21 23.59 35.40 -22.54
CA SER A 21 24.55 35.97 -21.59
C SER A 21 24.14 37.34 -21.01
N GLN A 22 23.27 38.10 -21.70
CA GLN A 22 22.76 39.39 -21.23
C GLN A 22 21.62 39.27 -20.20
N GLY A 23 20.82 38.20 -20.23
CA GLY A 23 19.68 38.04 -19.33
C GLY A 23 20.06 37.66 -17.90
N LEU A 24 21.08 36.81 -17.75
CA LEU A 24 21.67 36.44 -16.45
C LEU A 24 22.24 37.65 -15.72
N GLN A 25 22.96 38.50 -16.45
CA GLN A 25 23.50 39.77 -15.93
C GLN A 25 22.38 40.74 -15.52
N ARG A 26 21.27 40.79 -16.29
CA ARG A 26 20.13 41.68 -16.02
C ARG A 26 19.35 41.36 -14.75
N ILE A 27 19.17 40.08 -14.45
CA ILE A 27 18.43 39.65 -13.26
C ILE A 27 19.28 39.82 -11.99
N GLN A 28 20.57 39.45 -12.03
CA GLN A 28 21.48 39.68 -10.91
C GLN A 28 21.70 41.17 -10.63
N ALA A 29 21.79 41.99 -11.69
CA ALA A 29 21.86 43.45 -11.58
C ALA A 29 20.60 44.04 -10.92
N SER A 30 19.41 43.53 -11.24
CA SER A 30 18.14 44.03 -10.69
C SER A 30 17.94 43.70 -9.21
N GLN A 31 18.33 42.50 -8.77
CA GLN A 31 18.28 42.13 -7.35
C GLN A 31 19.30 42.94 -6.53
N THR A 32 20.52 43.06 -7.03
CA THR A 32 21.59 43.83 -6.37
C THR A 32 21.18 45.31 -6.25
N ALA A 33 20.66 45.91 -7.33
CA ALA A 33 20.18 47.29 -7.31
C ALA A 33 19.03 47.54 -6.32
N ARG A 34 18.22 46.51 -6.00
CA ARG A 34 17.09 46.65 -5.08
C ARG A 34 17.51 46.58 -3.62
N GLU A 35 18.34 45.61 -3.23
CA GLU A 35 18.84 45.54 -1.84
C GLU A 35 19.62 46.81 -1.46
N LEU A 36 20.39 47.32 -2.41
CA LEU A 36 21.17 48.54 -2.26
C LEU A 36 20.28 49.79 -2.35
N GLY A 37 19.26 49.80 -3.21
CA GLY A 37 18.26 50.87 -3.26
C GLY A 37 17.46 51.01 -1.96
N THR A 38 17.08 49.89 -1.35
CA THR A 38 16.36 49.88 -0.06
C THR A 38 17.26 50.39 1.08
N ARG A 39 18.56 50.08 1.05
CA ARG A 39 19.54 50.61 2.02
C ARG A 39 19.78 52.11 1.82
N ILE A 40 19.81 52.59 0.58
CA ILE A 40 19.93 54.01 0.29
C ILE A 40 18.67 54.74 0.76
N GLU A 41 17.47 54.27 0.42
CA GLU A 41 16.20 54.88 0.83
C GLU A 41 16.11 55.02 2.36
N GLN A 42 16.45 53.97 3.11
CA GLN A 42 16.50 54.00 4.57
C GLN A 42 17.57 54.95 5.12
N ALA A 43 18.71 55.08 4.44
CA ALA A 43 19.79 56.00 4.84
C ALA A 43 19.48 57.47 4.48
N THR A 44 18.74 57.73 3.39
CA THR A 44 18.41 59.08 2.93
C THR A 44 17.12 59.64 3.51
N ASP A 45 16.09 58.83 3.74
CA ASP A 45 14.81 59.34 4.30
C ASP A 45 14.99 59.86 5.72
N GLY A 46 15.70 59.11 6.58
CA GLY A 46 16.01 59.57 7.94
C GLY A 46 16.95 60.79 7.98
N TRP A 47 17.76 61.00 6.95
CA TRP A 47 18.68 62.14 6.83
C TRP A 47 17.99 63.39 6.28
N LEU A 48 17.15 63.25 5.25
CA LEU A 48 16.42 64.35 4.60
C LEU A 48 15.33 64.93 5.51
N ASP A 49 14.60 64.10 6.26
CA ASP A 49 13.53 64.55 7.15
C ASP A 49 14.03 65.29 8.41
N SER A 50 15.29 65.09 8.80
CA SER A 50 15.88 65.68 10.01
C SER A 50 16.92 66.77 9.75
N ILE A 51 17.20 67.10 8.48
CA ILE A 51 18.29 68.00 8.08
C ILE A 51 18.13 69.43 8.63
N GLY A 52 16.89 69.88 8.83
CA GLY A 52 16.59 71.21 9.39
C GLY A 52 16.74 71.31 10.91
N ALA A 53 16.89 70.19 11.61
CA ALA A 53 16.95 70.10 13.07
C ALA A 53 18.33 69.70 13.63
N ARG A 54 19.31 69.39 12.76
CA ARG A 54 20.66 68.94 13.14
C ARG A 54 21.65 70.09 13.24
N THR A 55 22.64 69.94 14.10
CA THR A 55 23.74 70.89 14.27
C THR A 55 24.84 70.70 13.22
N TRP A 56 25.65 71.73 12.97
CA TRP A 56 26.74 71.67 11.99
C TRP A 56 27.78 70.56 12.29
N ASP A 57 28.02 70.25 13.56
CA ASP A 57 28.94 69.17 14.00
C ASP A 57 28.36 67.76 13.83
N GLU A 58 27.05 67.62 13.67
CA GLU A 58 26.37 66.37 13.33
C GLU A 58 26.41 66.17 11.80
N LEU A 59 26.13 67.23 11.03
CA LEU A 59 26.22 67.21 9.56
C LEU A 59 27.64 66.91 9.05
N LEU A 60 28.68 67.46 9.69
CA LEU A 60 30.09 67.18 9.36
C LEU A 60 30.51 65.74 9.69
N ARG A 61 29.82 65.08 10.63
CA ARG A 61 30.07 63.67 11.02
C ARG A 61 29.40 62.68 10.07
N ASP A 62 28.26 63.05 9.52
CA ASP A 62 27.44 62.19 8.64
C ASP A 62 27.86 62.28 7.16
N LEU A 63 28.46 63.41 6.73
CA LEU A 63 28.95 63.63 5.37
C LEU A 63 29.92 62.54 4.83
N PRO A 64 30.88 62.02 5.63
CA PRO A 64 31.74 60.92 5.20
C PRO A 64 31.00 59.60 4.98
N GLN A 65 29.93 59.32 5.74
CA GLN A 65 29.09 58.12 5.56
C GLN A 65 28.27 58.19 4.26
N LEU A 66 27.70 59.36 3.95
CA LEU A 66 27.05 59.63 2.66
C LEU A 66 28.04 59.54 1.48
N ALA A 67 29.27 60.02 1.67
CA ALA A 67 30.33 59.91 0.67
C ALA A 67 30.77 58.46 0.43
N THR A 68 30.80 57.60 1.45
CA THR A 68 31.09 56.16 1.29
C THR A 68 29.94 55.42 0.62
N GLN A 69 28.68 55.81 0.86
CA GLN A 69 27.53 55.22 0.16
C GLN A 69 27.48 55.60 -1.33
N LEU A 70 28.01 56.77 -1.70
CA LEU A 70 28.21 57.19 -3.09
C LEU A 70 29.25 56.34 -3.84
N GLU A 71 30.14 55.61 -3.15
CA GLU A 71 31.10 54.68 -3.79
C GLU A 71 30.42 53.42 -4.36
N HIS A 72 29.21 53.09 -3.89
CA HIS A 72 28.39 52.01 -4.44
C HIS A 72 27.55 52.43 -5.66
N LEU A 73 27.50 53.73 -5.98
CA LEU A 73 26.76 54.27 -7.14
C LEU A 73 27.14 53.60 -8.49
N PRO A 74 28.41 53.23 -8.75
CA PRO A 74 28.80 52.48 -9.95
C PRO A 74 28.13 51.10 -10.06
N GLU A 75 27.81 50.45 -8.94
CA GLU A 75 27.12 49.15 -8.92
C GLU A 75 25.66 49.27 -9.42
N PHE A 76 25.09 50.48 -9.40
CA PHE A 76 23.77 50.77 -9.95
C PHE A 76 23.77 51.11 -11.45
N LEU A 77 24.92 51.53 -12.00
CA LEU A 77 24.98 52.04 -13.38
C LEU A 77 24.62 50.97 -14.40
N GLU A 78 25.08 49.74 -14.23
CA GLU A 78 24.78 48.64 -15.15
C GLU A 78 23.30 48.20 -15.10
N PRO A 79 22.69 47.96 -13.91
CA PRO A 79 21.25 47.73 -13.82
C PRO A 79 20.42 48.89 -14.40
N LEU A 80 20.79 50.15 -14.12
CA LEU A 80 20.10 51.33 -14.64
C LEU A 80 20.26 51.49 -16.15
N ARG A 81 21.42 51.11 -16.71
CA ARG A 81 21.68 51.08 -18.16
C ARG A 81 20.81 50.04 -18.84
N GLN A 82 20.70 48.85 -18.26
CA GLN A 82 19.83 47.79 -18.76
C GLN A 82 18.34 48.16 -18.65
N LEU A 83 17.92 48.83 -17.56
CA LEU A 83 16.57 49.43 -17.45
C LEU A 83 16.34 50.52 -18.54
N GLY A 84 17.42 51.20 -18.91
CA GLY A 84 17.51 52.18 -20.00
C GLY A 84 17.45 51.57 -21.42
N GLU A 85 17.60 50.26 -21.56
CA GLU A 85 17.42 49.52 -22.82
C GLU A 85 16.00 48.96 -22.97
N VAL A 86 15.24 48.89 -21.87
CA VAL A 86 13.83 48.47 -21.88
C VAL A 86 12.97 49.54 -22.56
N SER A 87 11.93 49.11 -23.27
CA SER A 87 11.05 50.00 -24.04
C SER A 87 10.51 51.17 -23.19
N PRO A 88 10.37 52.38 -23.77
CA PRO A 88 9.90 53.56 -23.05
C PRO A 88 8.59 53.35 -22.26
N PRO A 89 7.57 52.61 -22.78
CA PRO A 89 6.35 52.32 -22.02
C PRO A 89 6.59 51.49 -20.77
N VAL A 90 7.46 50.48 -20.83
CA VAL A 90 7.77 49.61 -19.68
C VAL A 90 8.59 50.37 -18.64
N ARG A 91 9.55 51.18 -19.09
CA ARG A 91 10.34 52.04 -18.21
C ARG A 91 9.47 53.05 -17.46
N GLU A 92 8.53 53.69 -18.15
CA GLU A 92 7.61 54.64 -17.53
C GLU A 92 6.65 53.95 -16.55
N THR A 93 6.22 52.74 -16.90
CA THR A 93 5.36 51.91 -16.06
C THR A 93 6.09 51.46 -14.80
N LEU A 94 7.33 50.98 -14.90
CA LEU A 94 8.17 50.60 -13.74
C LEU A 94 8.49 51.79 -12.83
N ARG A 95 8.63 53.00 -13.38
CA ARG A 95 8.90 54.23 -12.60
C ARG A 95 7.67 54.79 -11.90
N ARG A 96 6.47 54.57 -12.46
CA ARG A 96 5.22 55.15 -11.94
C ARG A 96 4.38 54.18 -11.12
N LEU A 97 4.60 52.87 -11.26
CA LEU A 97 3.89 51.87 -10.49
C LEU A 97 4.39 51.90 -9.03
N PRO A 98 3.51 52.19 -8.06
CA PRO A 98 3.86 52.16 -6.65
C PRO A 98 3.87 50.71 -6.10
N LEU A 99 4.38 49.76 -6.88
CA LEU A 99 4.33 48.32 -6.59
C LEU A 99 5.75 47.76 -6.37
N GLY A 100 5.91 46.91 -5.37
CA GLY A 100 7.14 46.11 -5.20
C GLY A 100 7.33 45.08 -6.33
N LEU A 101 8.50 44.43 -6.39
CA LEU A 101 8.75 43.41 -7.43
C LEU A 101 7.79 42.22 -7.35
N GLU A 102 7.33 41.84 -6.17
CA GLU A 102 6.46 40.68 -5.97
C GLU A 102 5.10 40.85 -6.68
N PRO A 103 4.37 41.98 -6.54
CA PRO A 103 3.19 42.26 -7.37
C PRO A 103 3.45 42.28 -8.88
N ILE A 104 4.63 42.79 -9.31
CA ILE A 104 5.02 42.83 -10.72
C ILE A 104 5.26 41.41 -11.25
N GLU A 105 5.99 40.59 -10.49
CA GLU A 105 6.27 39.20 -10.79
C GLU A 105 4.96 38.40 -10.89
N HIS A 106 4.06 38.56 -9.93
CA HIS A 106 2.73 37.94 -9.97
C HIS A 106 1.96 38.38 -11.23
N ALA A 107 1.96 39.67 -11.59
CA ALA A 107 1.28 40.14 -12.80
C ALA A 107 1.89 39.55 -14.09
N ILE A 108 3.22 39.41 -14.16
CA ILE A 108 3.93 38.79 -15.28
C ILE A 108 3.59 37.30 -15.38
N LEU A 109 3.62 36.57 -14.26
CA LEU A 109 3.26 35.16 -14.19
C LEU A 109 1.80 34.94 -14.59
N ALA A 110 0.87 35.69 -14.02
CA ALA A 110 -0.55 35.61 -14.34
C ALA A 110 -0.81 35.86 -15.83
N ARG A 111 -0.14 36.87 -16.42
CA ARG A 111 -0.24 37.15 -17.85
C ARG A 111 0.35 36.04 -18.71
N SER A 112 1.47 35.46 -18.30
CA SER A 112 2.16 34.38 -19.01
C SER A 112 1.34 33.08 -19.00
N ILE A 113 0.76 32.72 -17.86
CA ILE A 113 -0.17 31.59 -17.72
C ILE A 113 -1.40 31.83 -18.60
N THR A 114 -2.04 33.00 -18.48
CA THR A 114 -3.22 33.35 -19.28
C THR A 114 -2.94 33.27 -20.79
N ARG A 115 -1.77 33.75 -21.22
CA ARG A 115 -1.37 33.68 -22.64
C ARG A 115 -1.17 32.23 -23.09
N SER A 116 -0.54 31.40 -22.25
CA SER A 116 -0.28 29.99 -22.55
C SER A 116 -1.58 29.19 -22.64
N LEU A 117 -2.51 29.42 -21.71
CA LEU A 117 -3.85 28.81 -21.73
C LEU A 117 -4.61 29.19 -23.00
N ARG A 118 -4.61 30.49 -23.37
CA ARG A 118 -5.29 30.97 -24.60
C ARG A 118 -4.66 30.48 -25.90
N ALA A 119 -3.40 30.06 -25.89
CA ALA A 119 -2.72 29.54 -27.07
C ALA A 119 -3.29 28.18 -27.52
N ASP A 120 -3.83 27.38 -26.59
CA ASP A 120 -4.50 26.12 -26.89
C ASP A 120 -5.97 26.14 -26.44
N PRO A 121 -6.94 26.23 -27.38
CA PRO A 121 -8.37 26.18 -27.07
C PRO A 121 -8.81 24.93 -26.30
N ARG A 122 -8.06 23.82 -26.38
CA ARG A 122 -8.37 22.59 -25.63
C ARG A 122 -8.12 22.78 -24.14
N LEU A 123 -7.03 23.44 -23.77
CA LEU A 123 -6.71 23.75 -22.38
C LEU A 123 -7.77 24.67 -21.78
N VAL A 124 -8.23 25.68 -22.52
CA VAL A 124 -9.30 26.59 -22.05
C VAL A 124 -10.60 25.83 -21.72
N ARG A 125 -10.96 24.85 -22.55
CA ARG A 125 -12.19 24.05 -22.35
C ARG A 125 -12.04 22.97 -21.29
N PHE A 126 -10.82 22.53 -21.02
CA PHE A 126 -10.55 21.50 -20.03
C PHE A 126 -10.61 22.10 -18.62
N ASN A 127 -11.50 21.57 -17.81
CA ASN A 127 -11.74 21.91 -16.41
C ASN A 127 -12.12 20.65 -15.64
N GLY A 128 -12.28 20.76 -14.32
CA GLY A 128 -12.66 19.64 -13.45
C GLY A 128 -13.93 18.93 -13.92
N ASP A 129 -14.99 19.65 -14.28
CA ASP A 129 -16.24 19.02 -14.74
C ASP A 129 -16.05 18.19 -16.02
N THR A 130 -15.23 18.69 -16.96
CA THR A 130 -14.90 17.95 -18.19
C THR A 130 -14.05 16.73 -17.89
N ARG A 131 -13.11 16.84 -16.95
CA ARG A 131 -12.27 15.74 -16.48
C ARG A 131 -13.13 14.66 -15.82
N ASP A 132 -14.03 15.04 -14.92
CA ASP A 132 -14.91 14.11 -14.19
C ASP A 132 -15.82 13.34 -15.17
N LEU A 133 -16.42 14.02 -16.16
CA LEU A 133 -17.19 13.37 -17.23
C LEU A 133 -16.34 12.39 -18.06
N CYS A 134 -15.07 12.72 -18.31
CA CYS A 134 -14.16 11.83 -19.02
C CYS A 134 -13.78 10.61 -18.17
N GLN A 135 -13.57 10.78 -16.87
CA GLN A 135 -13.31 9.68 -15.94
C GLN A 135 -14.50 8.72 -15.88
N GLU A 136 -15.73 9.21 -15.72
CA GLU A 136 -16.94 8.37 -15.69
C GLU A 136 -17.13 7.58 -17.00
N ARG A 137 -16.86 8.21 -18.14
CA ARG A 137 -16.85 7.50 -19.44
C ARG A 137 -15.75 6.46 -19.50
N LEU A 138 -14.55 6.79 -19.03
CA LEU A 138 -13.40 5.89 -19.04
C LEU A 138 -13.69 4.64 -18.21
N GLU A 139 -14.18 4.80 -16.98
CA GLU A 139 -14.51 3.69 -16.08
C GLU A 139 -15.56 2.76 -16.69
N ARG A 140 -16.67 3.31 -17.18
CA ARG A 140 -17.71 2.52 -17.85
C ARG A 140 -17.19 1.79 -19.09
N CYS A 141 -16.41 2.45 -19.94
CA CYS A 141 -15.86 1.83 -21.14
C CYS A 141 -14.84 0.74 -20.78
N TYR A 142 -14.07 0.93 -19.71
CA TYR A 142 -13.08 -0.02 -19.24
C TYR A 142 -13.74 -1.31 -18.72
N SER A 143 -14.79 -1.20 -17.89
CA SER A 143 -15.54 -2.36 -17.42
C SER A 143 -16.20 -3.13 -18.58
N GLN A 144 -16.82 -2.42 -19.53
CA GLN A 144 -17.39 -3.05 -20.72
C GLN A 144 -16.32 -3.76 -21.56
N TRP A 145 -15.14 -3.16 -21.69
CA TRP A 145 -14.03 -3.76 -22.42
C TRP A 145 -13.53 -5.05 -21.74
N LEU A 146 -13.44 -5.09 -20.41
CA LEU A 146 -13.05 -6.30 -19.66
C LEU A 146 -14.05 -7.44 -19.88
N ASP A 147 -15.35 -7.16 -19.77
CA ASP A 147 -16.41 -8.15 -19.99
C ASP A 147 -16.38 -8.72 -21.42
N GLU A 148 -16.30 -7.84 -22.43
CA GLU A 148 -16.22 -8.26 -23.83
C GLU A 148 -14.93 -9.01 -24.14
N ASN A 149 -13.81 -8.63 -23.51
CA ASN A 149 -12.55 -9.33 -23.66
C ASN A 149 -12.63 -10.77 -23.10
N SER A 150 -13.24 -10.95 -21.92
CA SER A 150 -13.48 -12.26 -21.33
C SER A 150 -14.31 -13.15 -22.26
N ARG A 151 -15.47 -12.66 -22.72
CA ARG A 151 -16.34 -13.38 -23.66
C ARG A 151 -15.63 -13.73 -24.97
N ARG A 152 -14.78 -12.83 -25.47
CA ARG A 152 -14.00 -13.06 -26.69
C ARG A 152 -12.98 -14.18 -26.50
N ILE A 153 -12.33 -14.27 -25.35
CA ILE A 153 -11.39 -15.35 -25.03
C ILE A 153 -12.13 -16.69 -24.97
N GLU A 154 -13.25 -16.75 -24.24
CA GLU A 154 -14.08 -17.96 -24.15
C GLU A 154 -14.57 -18.41 -25.53
N HIS A 155 -15.08 -17.48 -26.34
CA HIS A 155 -15.54 -17.76 -27.69
C HIS A 155 -14.38 -18.21 -28.60
N ALA A 156 -13.18 -17.63 -28.46
CA ALA A 156 -12.00 -18.03 -29.24
C ALA A 156 -11.58 -19.47 -28.91
N VAL A 157 -11.57 -19.86 -27.63
CA VAL A 157 -11.29 -21.23 -27.19
C VAL A 157 -12.34 -22.20 -27.73
N ALA A 158 -13.63 -21.86 -27.57
CA ALA A 158 -14.74 -22.69 -28.07
C ALA A 158 -14.69 -22.85 -29.60
N THR A 159 -14.44 -21.77 -30.34
CA THR A 159 -14.34 -21.79 -31.80
C THR A 159 -13.16 -22.64 -32.27
N ARG A 160 -12.00 -22.51 -31.62
CA ARG A 160 -10.81 -23.32 -31.92
C ARG A 160 -11.12 -24.81 -31.76
N PHE A 161 -11.73 -25.20 -30.64
CA PHE A 161 -12.12 -26.59 -30.38
C PHE A 161 -13.12 -27.10 -31.42
N SER A 162 -14.21 -26.36 -31.68
CA SER A 162 -15.23 -26.76 -32.66
C SER A 162 -14.66 -26.89 -34.07
N THR A 163 -13.79 -25.96 -34.48
CA THR A 163 -13.15 -26.00 -35.81
C THR A 163 -12.27 -27.25 -35.96
N GLN A 164 -11.52 -27.62 -34.92
CA GLN A 164 -10.72 -28.84 -34.91
C GLN A 164 -11.60 -30.10 -34.95
N ALA A 165 -12.72 -30.10 -34.20
CA ALA A 165 -13.68 -31.20 -34.18
C ALA A 165 -14.37 -31.43 -35.53
N GLU A 166 -14.79 -30.35 -36.19
CA GLU A 166 -15.38 -30.41 -37.53
C GLU A 166 -14.35 -30.86 -38.57
N ALA A 167 -13.14 -30.31 -38.54
CA ALA A 167 -12.07 -30.70 -39.44
C ALA A 167 -11.74 -32.19 -39.31
N ALA A 168 -11.68 -32.71 -38.08
CA ALA A 168 -11.44 -34.13 -37.80
C ALA A 168 -12.59 -35.03 -38.26
N SER A 169 -13.81 -34.50 -38.31
CA SER A 169 -15.01 -35.22 -38.75
C SER A 169 -15.17 -35.28 -40.28
N THR A 170 -14.54 -34.35 -41.01
CA THR A 170 -14.70 -34.21 -42.46
C THR A 170 -13.70 -35.09 -43.22
N THR A 171 -14.18 -35.97 -44.11
CA THR A 171 -13.29 -36.91 -44.83
C THR A 171 -12.78 -36.31 -46.14
N GLY A 172 -11.45 -36.29 -46.36
CA GLY A 172 -10.87 -36.11 -47.70
C GLY A 172 -9.97 -34.87 -47.96
N ARG A 173 -8.95 -34.60 -47.13
CA ARG A 173 -7.92 -33.59 -47.45
C ARG A 173 -6.51 -34.09 -47.13
N GLY A 174 -5.63 -34.11 -48.14
CA GLY A 174 -4.15 -34.11 -48.06
C GLY A 174 -3.45 -35.09 -47.09
N LYS A 175 -2.55 -35.95 -47.62
CA LYS A 175 -1.91 -37.06 -46.87
C LYS A 175 -1.26 -36.74 -45.51
N GLN A 176 -0.76 -35.52 -45.27
CA GLN A 176 -0.11 -35.16 -43.99
C GLN A 176 -1.11 -34.62 -42.95
N GLN A 177 -2.03 -33.72 -43.35
CA GLN A 177 -3.10 -33.21 -42.48
C GLN A 177 -4.10 -34.30 -42.09
N ASP A 178 -4.29 -35.30 -42.96
CA ASP A 178 -5.14 -36.47 -42.68
C ASP A 178 -4.64 -37.32 -41.49
N ALA A 179 -3.33 -37.29 -41.15
CA ALA A 179 -2.79 -38.12 -40.07
C ALA A 179 -3.07 -37.50 -38.69
N ASP A 180 -2.76 -36.21 -38.52
CA ASP A 180 -2.98 -35.49 -37.27
C ASP A 180 -4.47 -35.37 -36.94
N LEU A 181 -5.32 -35.14 -37.95
CA LEU A 181 -6.78 -35.11 -37.79
C LEU A 181 -7.35 -36.49 -37.41
N LYS A 182 -6.77 -37.58 -37.92
CA LYS A 182 -7.15 -38.95 -37.51
C LYS A 182 -6.76 -39.25 -36.07
N SER A 183 -5.55 -38.86 -35.67
CA SER A 183 -5.07 -38.97 -34.28
C SER A 183 -6.00 -38.20 -33.34
N TRP A 184 -6.30 -36.94 -33.67
CA TRP A 184 -7.18 -36.09 -32.88
C TRP A 184 -8.61 -36.66 -32.77
N LYS A 185 -9.18 -37.20 -33.87
CA LYS A 185 -10.49 -37.88 -33.85
C LYS A 185 -10.47 -39.12 -32.96
N SER A 186 -9.44 -39.96 -33.08
CA SER A 186 -9.26 -41.15 -32.22
C SER A 186 -9.17 -40.76 -30.75
N GLY A 187 -8.43 -39.69 -30.43
CA GLY A 187 -8.38 -39.09 -29.10
C GLY A 187 -9.76 -38.65 -28.60
N LEU A 188 -10.54 -37.97 -29.43
CA LEU A 188 -11.88 -37.51 -29.05
C LEU A 188 -12.83 -38.68 -28.78
N ASP A 189 -12.81 -39.71 -29.62
CA ASP A 189 -13.64 -40.90 -29.46
C ASP A 189 -13.28 -41.68 -28.17
N LYS A 190 -11.99 -41.83 -27.88
CA LYS A 190 -11.48 -42.41 -26.63
C LYS A 190 -11.93 -41.60 -25.41
N LEU A 191 -11.81 -40.28 -25.47
CA LEU A 191 -12.21 -39.40 -24.37
C LEU A 191 -13.72 -39.47 -24.12
N ASN A 192 -14.54 -39.48 -25.18
CA ASN A 192 -15.98 -39.67 -25.09
C ASN A 192 -16.36 -41.04 -24.51
N HIS A 193 -15.57 -42.08 -24.77
CA HIS A 193 -15.75 -43.38 -24.14
C HIS A 193 -15.45 -43.33 -22.64
N GLU A 194 -14.37 -42.65 -22.22
CA GLU A 194 -14.04 -42.46 -20.81
C GLU A 194 -15.12 -41.67 -20.05
N PHE A 195 -15.69 -40.62 -20.64
CA PHE A 195 -16.79 -39.86 -20.02
C PHE A 195 -18.08 -40.67 -19.80
N LYS A 196 -18.27 -41.78 -20.52
CA LYS A 196 -19.43 -42.67 -20.35
C LYS A 196 -19.24 -43.71 -19.24
N LYS A 197 -18.02 -43.85 -18.71
CA LYS A 197 -17.75 -44.80 -17.62
C LYS A 197 -18.22 -44.22 -16.29
N THR A 198 -18.68 -45.09 -15.40
CA THR A 198 -19.04 -44.75 -14.02
C THR A 198 -18.02 -45.23 -12.99
N MET A 199 -17.14 -46.18 -13.36
CA MET A 199 -16.03 -46.69 -12.54
C MET A 199 -14.87 -47.12 -13.44
N ARG A 200 -13.68 -47.33 -12.83
CA ARG A 200 -12.43 -47.76 -13.51
C ARG A 200 -12.00 -46.80 -14.63
N HIS A 201 -11.95 -45.52 -14.31
CA HIS A 201 -11.35 -44.51 -15.18
C HIS A 201 -9.87 -44.80 -15.39
N ARG A 202 -9.37 -44.41 -16.56
CA ARG A 202 -7.93 -44.45 -16.85
C ARG A 202 -7.18 -43.42 -16.00
N ALA A 203 -5.89 -43.68 -15.73
CA ALA A 203 -5.06 -42.71 -15.04
C ALA A 203 -4.87 -41.45 -15.91
N ILE A 204 -4.79 -40.27 -15.28
CA ILE A 204 -4.59 -38.99 -15.96
C ILE A 204 -3.34 -39.05 -16.84
N ARG A 205 -2.25 -39.64 -16.33
CA ARG A 205 -1.00 -39.82 -17.08
C ARG A 205 -1.18 -40.51 -18.42
N ASP A 206 -1.98 -41.58 -18.46
CA ASP A 206 -2.19 -42.33 -19.69
C ASP A 206 -3.07 -41.53 -20.67
N LEU A 207 -4.01 -40.74 -20.15
CA LEU A 207 -4.85 -39.87 -20.97
C LEU A 207 -4.07 -38.70 -21.57
N VAL A 208 -3.07 -38.17 -20.86
CA VAL A 208 -2.27 -37.05 -21.36
C VAL A 208 -1.17 -37.52 -22.32
N ALA A 209 -0.59 -38.69 -22.10
CA ALA A 209 0.49 -39.23 -22.94
C ALA A 209 0.01 -39.78 -24.30
N GLU A 210 -1.28 -40.09 -24.43
CA GLU A 210 -1.89 -40.59 -25.67
C GLU A 210 -2.52 -39.48 -26.54
N GLU A 211 -3.09 -39.87 -27.68
CA GLU A 211 -3.84 -39.02 -28.62
C GLU A 211 -4.96 -38.19 -27.94
N THR A 212 -5.45 -38.64 -26.79
CA THR A 212 -6.42 -37.91 -25.94
C THR A 212 -5.84 -36.60 -25.40
N GLY A 213 -4.53 -36.50 -25.19
CA GLY A 213 -3.87 -35.33 -24.61
C GLY A 213 -4.05 -34.06 -25.43
N ASP A 214 -3.98 -34.14 -26.76
CA ASP A 214 -4.19 -32.98 -27.64
C ASP A 214 -5.63 -32.47 -27.60
N VAL A 215 -6.59 -33.36 -27.42
CA VAL A 215 -8.00 -33.01 -27.25
C VAL A 215 -8.23 -32.36 -25.89
N ILE A 216 -7.62 -32.88 -24.82
CA ILE A 216 -7.73 -32.32 -23.47
C ILE A 216 -7.12 -30.90 -23.44
N LYS A 217 -5.93 -30.70 -24.03
CA LYS A 217 -5.29 -29.37 -24.15
C LYS A 217 -6.16 -28.38 -24.92
N ALA A 218 -6.84 -28.82 -25.97
CA ALA A 218 -7.76 -27.97 -26.73
C ALA A 218 -9.04 -27.61 -25.94
N LEU A 219 -9.57 -28.55 -25.15
CA LEU A 219 -10.77 -28.36 -24.36
C LEU A 219 -10.52 -27.53 -23.10
N LYS A 220 -9.38 -27.76 -22.43
CA LYS A 220 -8.95 -27.12 -21.19
C LYS A 220 -7.52 -26.63 -21.40
N PRO A 221 -7.32 -25.39 -21.88
CA PRO A 221 -5.98 -24.87 -22.17
C PRO A 221 -5.20 -24.44 -20.92
N ILE A 222 -5.84 -24.35 -19.75
CA ILE A 222 -5.23 -23.94 -18.48
C ILE A 222 -5.35 -25.07 -17.47
N TRP A 223 -4.22 -25.48 -16.88
CA TRP A 223 -4.11 -26.62 -15.98
C TRP A 223 -3.56 -26.12 -14.63
N LEU A 224 -4.26 -26.43 -13.54
CA LEU A 224 -3.87 -26.04 -12.18
C LEU A 224 -3.44 -27.29 -11.41
N MET A 225 -2.16 -27.39 -11.07
CA MET A 225 -1.55 -28.59 -10.47
C MET A 225 -0.39 -28.19 -9.54
N SER A 226 -0.17 -28.96 -8.47
CA SER A 226 1.05 -28.81 -7.66
C SER A 226 2.27 -29.35 -8.42
N PRO A 227 3.51 -28.89 -8.13
CA PRO A 227 4.72 -29.38 -8.79
C PRO A 227 4.91 -30.91 -8.71
N LEU A 228 4.53 -31.52 -7.58
CA LEU A 228 4.53 -32.97 -7.40
C LEU A 228 3.53 -33.65 -8.33
N SER A 229 2.30 -33.12 -8.41
CA SER A 229 1.26 -33.63 -9.31
C SER A 229 1.66 -33.55 -10.78
N VAL A 230 2.37 -32.48 -11.17
CA VAL A 230 2.93 -32.33 -12.52
C VAL A 230 3.94 -33.44 -12.82
N SER A 231 4.82 -33.74 -11.86
CA SER A 231 5.84 -34.77 -12.01
C SER A 231 5.24 -36.18 -12.10
N ASP A 232 4.19 -36.45 -11.34
CA ASP A 232 3.52 -37.76 -11.31
C ASP A 232 2.61 -38.01 -12.51
N ALA A 233 1.88 -36.97 -12.95
CA ALA A 233 0.80 -37.12 -13.93
C ALA A 233 1.22 -36.77 -15.36
N LEU A 234 2.20 -35.89 -15.58
CA LEU A 234 2.46 -35.35 -16.93
C LEU A 234 3.70 -36.00 -17.57
N PRO A 235 3.68 -36.27 -18.88
CA PRO A 235 4.87 -36.75 -19.58
C PRO A 235 5.99 -35.72 -19.50
N LEU A 236 7.24 -36.18 -19.52
CA LEU A 236 8.41 -35.32 -19.53
C LEU A 236 8.71 -34.87 -20.97
N ASP A 237 7.90 -33.92 -21.46
CA ASP A 237 7.98 -33.36 -22.81
C ASP A 237 8.21 -31.84 -22.72
N PRO A 238 9.29 -31.30 -23.34
CA PRO A 238 9.59 -29.87 -23.27
C PRO A 238 8.62 -28.95 -24.00
N ASP A 239 7.81 -29.49 -24.92
CA ASP A 239 6.84 -28.74 -25.70
C ASP A 239 5.40 -28.99 -25.21
N LEU A 240 5.23 -29.47 -23.98
CA LEU A 240 3.91 -29.77 -23.42
C LEU A 240 3.07 -28.51 -23.18
N PHE A 241 3.69 -27.43 -22.68
CA PHE A 241 3.05 -26.14 -22.43
C PHE A 241 3.85 -24.98 -23.03
N ASP A 242 3.15 -23.92 -23.41
CA ASP A 242 3.79 -22.68 -23.86
C ASP A 242 4.41 -21.92 -22.67
N VAL A 243 3.68 -21.87 -21.55
CA VAL A 243 4.02 -21.10 -20.35
C VAL A 243 3.69 -21.91 -19.10
N VAL A 244 4.59 -21.88 -18.12
CA VAL A 244 4.32 -22.27 -16.72
C VAL A 244 4.31 -21.03 -15.84
N ILE A 245 3.32 -20.93 -14.95
CA ILE A 245 3.23 -19.90 -13.92
C ILE A 245 3.36 -20.60 -12.57
N PHE A 246 4.40 -20.25 -11.82
CA PHE A 246 4.54 -20.65 -10.42
C PHE A 246 3.95 -19.55 -9.56
N ASP A 247 2.90 -19.87 -8.82
CA ASP A 247 2.37 -19.01 -7.77
C ASP A 247 2.90 -19.47 -6.41
N GLU A 248 3.01 -18.56 -5.44
CA GLU A 248 3.59 -18.82 -4.12
C GLU A 248 4.98 -19.51 -4.19
N ALA A 249 5.79 -19.11 -5.18
CA ALA A 249 7.08 -19.75 -5.47
C ALA A 249 8.11 -19.65 -4.33
N SER A 250 7.86 -18.80 -3.33
CA SER A 250 8.65 -18.75 -2.09
C SER A 250 8.57 -20.07 -1.33
N GLN A 251 7.45 -20.79 -1.42
CA GLN A 251 7.21 -22.08 -0.78
C GLN A 251 7.61 -23.29 -1.63
N ILE A 252 8.04 -23.08 -2.87
CA ILE A 252 8.45 -24.15 -3.77
C ILE A 252 9.97 -24.32 -3.68
N THR A 253 10.43 -25.56 -3.51
CA THR A 253 11.86 -25.86 -3.56
C THR A 253 12.36 -25.85 -5.02
N LEU A 254 13.63 -25.57 -5.23
CA LEU A 254 14.22 -25.60 -6.58
C LEU A 254 14.07 -27.00 -7.22
N GLU A 255 14.28 -28.07 -6.44
CA GLU A 255 14.16 -29.45 -6.90
C GLU A 255 12.75 -29.81 -7.40
N ASP A 256 11.70 -29.27 -6.78
CA ASP A 256 10.31 -29.46 -7.21
C ASP A 256 9.96 -28.61 -8.44
N ALA A 257 10.58 -27.44 -8.59
CA ALA A 257 10.32 -26.54 -9.71
C ALA A 257 10.93 -27.05 -11.03
N VAL A 258 12.14 -27.62 -11.00
CA VAL A 258 12.89 -28.01 -12.21
C VAL A 258 12.12 -28.92 -13.18
N PRO A 259 11.44 -30.02 -12.74
CA PRO A 259 10.65 -30.85 -13.64
C PRO A 259 9.50 -30.08 -14.31
N THR A 260 8.92 -29.12 -13.60
CA THR A 260 7.82 -28.30 -14.12
C THR A 260 8.33 -27.29 -15.14
N ILE A 261 9.48 -26.65 -14.87
CA ILE A 261 10.16 -25.74 -15.82
C ILE A 261 10.51 -26.47 -17.12
N PHE A 262 10.99 -27.71 -17.04
CA PHE A 262 11.37 -28.49 -18.22
C PHE A 262 10.24 -28.62 -19.25
N ARG A 263 8.97 -28.61 -18.81
CA ARG A 263 7.78 -28.84 -19.64
C ARG A 263 7.24 -27.60 -20.36
N ALA A 264 7.90 -26.45 -20.22
CA ALA A 264 7.47 -25.20 -20.81
C ALA A 264 8.61 -24.36 -21.38
N ARG A 265 8.31 -23.56 -22.41
CA ARG A 265 9.28 -22.66 -23.04
C ARG A 265 9.49 -21.36 -22.27
N GLN A 266 8.48 -20.94 -21.52
CA GLN A 266 8.51 -19.73 -20.70
C GLN A 266 8.10 -20.06 -19.27
N SER A 267 8.81 -19.51 -18.30
CA SER A 267 8.47 -19.60 -16.87
C SER A 267 8.20 -18.21 -16.31
N ILE A 268 7.09 -18.08 -15.58
CA ILE A 268 6.73 -16.89 -14.81
C ILE A 268 6.74 -17.32 -13.35
N VAL A 269 7.45 -16.56 -12.50
CA VAL A 269 7.60 -16.87 -11.09
C VAL A 269 6.97 -15.75 -10.28
N VAL A 270 5.96 -16.09 -9.48
CA VAL A 270 5.20 -15.19 -8.62
C VAL A 270 5.35 -15.67 -7.19
N GLY A 271 5.61 -14.75 -6.27
CA GLY A 271 5.76 -15.04 -4.84
C GLY A 271 6.35 -13.86 -4.09
N ASP A 272 6.55 -14.06 -2.79
CA ASP A 272 7.06 -13.02 -1.89
C ASP A 272 8.23 -13.54 -1.04
N GLU A 273 9.42 -12.97 -1.24
CA GLU A 273 10.64 -13.32 -0.50
C GLU A 273 10.59 -12.96 0.99
N LYS A 274 9.63 -12.09 1.37
CA LYS A 274 9.40 -11.65 2.75
C LYS A 274 8.35 -12.50 3.47
N GLN A 275 7.80 -13.53 2.82
CA GLN A 275 6.90 -14.53 3.42
C GLN A 275 7.64 -15.85 3.67
N MET A 276 6.93 -16.88 4.15
CA MET A 276 7.55 -18.11 4.62
C MET A 276 8.29 -18.87 3.49
N PRO A 277 9.51 -19.36 3.75
CA PRO A 277 10.21 -20.28 2.85
C PRO A 277 9.62 -21.70 2.94
N PRO A 278 10.02 -22.64 2.06
CA PRO A 278 9.54 -24.01 2.09
C PRO A 278 9.93 -24.69 3.41
N THR A 279 9.01 -25.42 4.04
CA THR A 279 9.28 -26.15 5.29
C THR A 279 9.67 -27.60 5.01
N ARG A 280 10.85 -28.05 5.45
CA ARG A 280 11.32 -29.43 5.29
C ARG A 280 10.94 -30.30 6.49
N PHE A 281 9.67 -30.69 6.59
CA PHE A 281 9.18 -31.54 7.70
C PHE A 281 9.70 -32.99 7.67
N PHE A 282 10.06 -33.54 6.50
CA PHE A 282 10.32 -34.99 6.36
C PHE A 282 11.80 -35.42 6.33
N SER A 283 12.75 -34.49 6.45
CA SER A 283 14.17 -34.83 6.31
C SER A 283 14.83 -35.46 7.55
N SER A 284 14.13 -35.58 8.68
CA SER A 284 14.62 -36.17 9.93
C SER A 284 14.28 -37.66 10.14
N SER A 285 13.70 -38.34 9.15
CA SER A 285 13.40 -39.77 9.26
C SER A 285 14.62 -40.66 9.02
N LYS A 286 15.60 -40.63 9.95
CA LYS A 286 16.58 -41.72 10.17
C LYS A 286 17.44 -41.58 11.44
N SER A 287 16.87 -41.22 12.59
CA SER A 287 17.49 -41.53 13.89
C SER A 287 16.48 -41.51 15.04
N GLU A 288 15.61 -42.52 15.09
CA GLU A 288 14.99 -42.93 16.35
C GLU A 288 15.73 -44.19 16.84
N MET A 289 16.45 -44.05 17.97
CA MET A 289 16.55 -45.11 18.97
C MET A 289 16.58 -44.46 20.36
N ASP A 290 15.53 -44.75 21.12
CA ASP A 290 15.46 -44.87 22.58
C ASP A 290 16.21 -43.85 23.45
N THR A 291 15.46 -42.89 24.02
CA THR A 291 15.37 -42.71 25.49
C THR A 291 14.20 -41.78 25.82
N GLU A 292 13.25 -42.28 26.62
CA GLU A 292 12.34 -41.45 27.41
C GLU A 292 13.13 -40.79 28.53
N ASP A 293 13.53 -39.54 28.36
CA ASP A 293 13.85 -38.62 29.45
C ASP A 293 13.43 -37.21 29.04
N GLU A 294 12.56 -36.61 29.86
CA GLU A 294 12.15 -35.21 29.77
C GLU A 294 13.35 -34.30 30.08
N THR A 295 14.14 -33.96 29.06
CA THR A 295 15.04 -32.80 29.08
C THR A 295 14.83 -31.95 27.83
N ASP A 296 14.81 -30.63 28.05
CA ASP A 296 14.73 -29.52 27.08
C ASP A 296 15.87 -29.56 26.03
N ASP A 297 15.95 -30.63 25.24
CA ASP A 297 16.97 -30.78 24.19
C ASP A 297 16.38 -30.46 22.82
N GLU A 298 16.70 -29.24 22.39
CA GLU A 298 17.14 -28.91 21.02
C GLU A 298 16.55 -29.78 19.89
N GLU A 299 15.37 -29.39 19.38
CA GLU A 299 15.06 -29.54 17.96
C GLU A 299 16.00 -28.63 17.13
N SER A 300 17.30 -28.89 17.21
CA SER A 300 18.32 -28.48 16.24
C SER A 300 18.16 -29.32 14.98
N THR A 301 16.96 -29.29 14.38
CA THR A 301 16.81 -29.68 12.99
C THR A 301 17.71 -28.74 12.19
N SER A 302 18.59 -29.29 11.36
CA SER A 302 19.56 -28.53 10.58
C SER A 302 18.84 -27.59 9.60
N GLN A 303 18.50 -26.39 10.06
CA GLN A 303 17.73 -25.35 9.35
C GLN A 303 18.62 -24.35 8.58
N LEU A 304 19.94 -24.55 8.60
CA LEU A 304 20.91 -23.86 7.74
C LEU A 304 20.66 -24.25 6.27
N GLY A 305 19.74 -23.57 5.58
CA GLY A 305 19.54 -23.72 4.14
C GLY A 305 18.14 -23.43 3.59
N LEU A 306 17.13 -23.12 4.42
CA LEU A 306 15.75 -22.98 3.92
C LEU A 306 15.59 -21.83 2.89
N GLU A 307 16.26 -20.69 3.10
CA GLU A 307 16.28 -19.60 2.10
C GLU A 307 17.10 -19.94 0.86
N GLU A 308 18.15 -20.75 1.00
CA GLU A 308 19.00 -21.19 -0.11
C GLU A 308 18.33 -22.25 -0.99
N THR A 309 17.17 -22.78 -0.59
CA THR A 309 16.41 -23.79 -1.37
C THR A 309 15.17 -23.25 -2.05
N SER A 310 14.71 -22.03 -1.70
CA SER A 310 13.50 -21.44 -2.30
C SER A 310 13.70 -21.14 -3.78
N PHE A 311 12.79 -21.62 -4.61
CA PHE A 311 12.83 -21.36 -6.06
C PHE A 311 12.73 -19.87 -6.36
N LEU A 312 11.88 -19.13 -5.63
CA LEU A 312 11.76 -17.67 -5.79
C LEU A 312 13.09 -16.95 -5.53
N ALA A 313 13.81 -17.30 -4.46
CA ALA A 313 15.08 -16.66 -4.13
C ALA A 313 16.16 -16.91 -5.20
N HIS A 314 16.16 -18.10 -5.82
CA HIS A 314 17.03 -18.39 -6.98
C HIS A 314 16.60 -17.61 -8.22
N ALA A 315 15.29 -17.58 -8.50
CA ALA A 315 14.72 -16.85 -9.63
C ALA A 315 15.04 -15.36 -9.56
N ALA A 316 14.86 -14.72 -8.40
CA ALA A 316 15.11 -13.29 -8.19
C ALA A 316 16.56 -12.87 -8.40
N ARG A 317 17.54 -13.80 -8.24
CA ARG A 317 18.96 -13.53 -8.50
C ARG A 317 19.32 -13.51 -9.99
N VAL A 318 18.54 -14.20 -10.82
CA VAL A 318 18.87 -14.46 -12.23
C VAL A 318 17.91 -13.74 -13.18
N LEU A 319 16.64 -13.62 -12.80
CA LEU A 319 15.56 -13.07 -13.61
C LEU A 319 15.25 -11.62 -13.22
N PRO A 320 14.77 -10.80 -14.18
CA PRO A 320 14.25 -9.47 -13.85
C PRO A 320 13.01 -9.62 -12.96
N ALA A 321 13.00 -8.91 -11.84
CA ALA A 321 11.88 -8.88 -10.90
C ALA A 321 11.09 -7.58 -11.02
N THR A 322 9.77 -7.65 -10.76
CA THR A 322 8.89 -6.48 -10.67
C THR A 322 8.08 -6.59 -9.39
N LEU A 323 8.19 -5.59 -8.52
CA LEU A 323 7.39 -5.50 -7.30
C LEU A 323 5.98 -5.02 -7.65
N LEU A 324 4.96 -5.76 -7.24
CA LEU A 324 3.58 -5.29 -7.26
C LEU A 324 3.39 -4.35 -6.08
N GLY A 325 3.21 -3.05 -6.36
CA GLY A 325 3.19 -2.03 -5.31
C GLY A 325 1.85 -1.93 -4.57
N TRP A 326 0.73 -2.23 -5.21
CA TRP A 326 -0.60 -1.96 -4.63
C TRP A 326 -1.05 -3.04 -3.65
N HIS A 327 -1.54 -2.62 -2.47
CA HIS A 327 -2.16 -3.50 -1.48
C HIS A 327 -3.66 -3.26 -1.40
N TYR A 328 -4.45 -4.33 -1.61
CA TYR A 328 -5.92 -4.25 -1.68
C TYR A 328 -6.65 -5.00 -0.54
N ARG A 329 -5.95 -5.88 0.19
CA ARG A 329 -6.59 -6.78 1.18
C ARG A 329 -7.11 -6.03 2.39
N SER A 330 -6.25 -5.22 3.00
CA SER A 330 -6.54 -4.57 4.28
C SER A 330 -7.34 -3.31 4.02
N ARG A 331 -8.57 -3.27 4.53
CA ARG A 331 -9.50 -2.14 4.45
C ARG A 331 -9.10 -0.97 5.35
N SER A 332 -8.24 -1.23 6.31
CA SER A 332 -7.55 -0.23 7.11
C SER A 332 -6.05 -0.28 6.80
N GLU A 333 -5.47 0.88 6.52
CA GLU A 333 -4.04 1.06 6.30
C GLU A 333 -3.20 0.57 7.49
N SER A 334 -3.68 0.81 8.71
CA SER A 334 -3.06 0.43 9.97
C SER A 334 -2.78 -1.07 10.09
N LEU A 335 -3.59 -1.92 9.46
CA LEU A 335 -3.40 -3.38 9.48
C LEU A 335 -2.10 -3.80 8.77
N ILE A 336 -1.73 -3.10 7.70
CA ILE A 336 -0.59 -3.48 6.84
C ILE A 336 0.64 -2.58 7.04
N SER A 337 0.47 -1.36 7.58
CA SER A 337 1.56 -0.39 7.71
C SER A 337 2.79 -0.92 8.41
N TYR A 338 2.63 -1.67 9.50
CA TYR A 338 3.77 -2.28 10.18
C TYR A 338 4.56 -3.19 9.24
N SER A 339 3.87 -4.12 8.56
CA SER A 339 4.49 -5.01 7.60
C SER A 339 5.12 -4.26 6.41
N ASN A 340 4.43 -3.23 5.88
CA ASN A 340 4.92 -2.41 4.78
C ASN A 340 6.26 -1.75 5.12
N TRP A 341 6.35 -1.11 6.28
CA TRP A 341 7.56 -0.40 6.72
C TRP A 341 8.70 -1.35 7.10
N MET A 342 8.40 -2.47 7.76
CA MET A 342 9.42 -3.40 8.21
C MET A 342 9.96 -4.30 7.09
N PHE A 343 9.10 -4.81 6.21
CA PHE A 343 9.49 -5.83 5.22
C PHE A 343 9.67 -5.29 3.80
N TYR A 344 9.01 -4.18 3.46
CA TYR A 344 8.96 -3.64 2.09
C TYR A 344 9.49 -2.20 1.98
N ASP A 345 10.10 -1.66 3.02
CA ASP A 345 10.65 -0.29 3.07
C ASP A 345 9.62 0.82 2.79
N GLY A 346 8.34 0.57 3.10
CA GLY A 346 7.25 1.50 2.82
C GLY A 346 6.94 1.66 1.32
N ARG A 347 7.38 0.70 0.48
CA ARG A 347 7.16 0.75 -0.97
C ARG A 347 5.78 0.27 -1.41
N LEU A 348 5.04 -0.44 -0.56
CA LEU A 348 3.67 -0.80 -0.87
C LEU A 348 2.79 0.45 -0.79
N LEU A 349 1.95 0.64 -1.81
CA LEU A 349 0.93 1.66 -1.91
C LEU A 349 -0.33 1.13 -1.24
N THR A 350 -0.68 1.74 -0.11
CA THR A 350 -1.84 1.43 0.71
C THR A 350 -2.85 2.55 0.58
N ALA A 351 -4.14 2.23 0.51
CA ALA A 351 -5.18 3.24 0.56
C ALA A 351 -5.25 3.82 1.98
N PRO A 352 -5.12 5.14 2.15
CA PRO A 352 -5.31 5.81 3.43
C PRO A 352 -6.68 5.53 4.03
N GLU A 353 -6.77 5.55 5.35
CA GLU A 353 -8.04 5.38 6.07
C GLU A 353 -8.86 6.67 6.07
N GLU A 354 -10.15 6.57 5.73
CA GLU A 354 -11.09 7.69 5.84
C GLU A 354 -11.44 8.05 7.29
N ALA A 355 -11.22 7.13 8.23
CA ALA A 355 -11.58 7.30 9.64
C ALA A 355 -10.40 6.84 10.50
N PRO A 356 -9.44 7.73 10.80
CA PRO A 356 -8.34 7.38 11.69
C PRO A 356 -8.89 6.98 13.08
N PRO A 357 -8.20 6.08 13.80
CA PRO A 357 -8.58 5.71 15.15
C PRO A 357 -8.74 6.91 16.08
N ALA A 358 -9.82 6.94 16.84
CA ALA A 358 -10.09 8.02 17.80
C ALA A 358 -8.91 8.18 18.77
N ALA A 359 -8.50 9.42 18.99
CA ALA A 359 -7.35 9.72 19.84
C ALA A 359 -7.64 9.45 21.33
N GLY A 360 -6.66 8.89 22.04
CA GLY A 360 -6.69 8.78 23.50
C GLY A 360 -7.64 7.70 24.03
N LEU A 361 -7.96 6.69 23.24
CA LEU A 361 -8.76 5.55 23.68
C LEU A 361 -8.09 4.81 24.85
N PRO A 362 -8.87 4.31 25.84
CA PRO A 362 -8.33 3.58 26.96
C PRO A 362 -7.71 2.24 26.52
N ALA A 363 -6.70 1.81 27.27
CA ALA A 363 -6.14 0.48 27.15
C ALA A 363 -7.21 -0.58 27.49
N ILE A 364 -7.22 -1.69 26.76
CA ILE A 364 -8.10 -2.82 27.04
C ILE A 364 -7.33 -3.78 27.95
N GLU A 365 -7.52 -3.61 29.25
CA GLU A 365 -7.00 -4.50 30.29
C GLU A 365 -8.07 -5.53 30.64
N VAL A 366 -7.71 -6.81 30.59
CA VAL A 366 -8.60 -7.94 30.84
C VAL A 366 -8.12 -8.68 32.08
N ASP A 367 -8.76 -8.34 33.21
CA ASP A 367 -8.55 -8.99 34.50
C ASP A 367 -9.52 -10.17 34.71
N ASP A 368 -10.68 -10.12 34.04
CA ASP A 368 -11.70 -11.17 34.06
C ASP A 368 -12.08 -11.56 32.62
N ILE A 369 -12.04 -12.86 32.34
CA ILE A 369 -12.39 -13.43 31.05
C ILE A 369 -13.86 -13.18 30.65
N GLU A 370 -14.77 -12.83 31.58
CA GLU A 370 -16.14 -12.40 31.26
C GLU A 370 -16.18 -11.05 30.51
N GLN A 371 -15.15 -10.22 30.64
CA GLN A 371 -15.03 -8.93 29.92
C GLN A 371 -14.96 -9.12 28.40
N ALA A 372 -14.73 -10.36 27.90
CA ALA A 372 -14.77 -10.70 26.47
C ALA A 372 -16.05 -10.23 25.79
N THR A 373 -17.18 -10.29 26.49
CA THR A 373 -18.49 -9.88 25.96
C THR A 373 -18.53 -8.39 25.62
N ALA A 374 -18.06 -7.53 26.52
CA ALA A 374 -18.00 -6.09 26.28
C ALA A 374 -16.91 -5.73 25.25
N ASN A 375 -15.78 -6.43 25.31
CA ASN A 375 -14.62 -6.15 24.46
C ASN A 375 -14.82 -6.60 23.01
N ALA A 376 -15.78 -7.47 22.72
CA ALA A 376 -16.16 -7.84 21.35
C ALA A 376 -16.58 -6.61 20.53
N GLN A 377 -17.31 -5.68 21.14
CA GLN A 377 -17.70 -4.43 20.48
C GLN A 377 -16.48 -3.53 20.24
N LEU A 378 -15.58 -3.42 21.22
CA LEU A 378 -14.35 -2.64 21.10
C LEU A 378 -13.42 -3.17 19.99
N ALA A 379 -13.43 -4.49 19.75
CA ALA A 379 -12.69 -5.12 18.66
C ALA A 379 -13.23 -4.75 17.27
N LEU A 380 -14.53 -4.47 17.15
CA LEU A 380 -15.16 -4.03 15.89
C LEU A 380 -15.06 -2.51 15.67
N GLU A 381 -14.83 -1.74 16.73
CA GLU A 381 -14.66 -0.28 16.66
C GLU A 381 -13.24 0.16 16.32
N ARG A 382 -12.27 -0.75 16.40
CA ARG A 382 -10.85 -0.47 16.17
C ARG A 382 -10.33 -1.36 15.04
N PRO A 383 -9.55 -0.84 14.08
CA PRO A 383 -8.88 -1.72 13.11
C PRO A 383 -7.89 -2.66 13.78
N ILE A 384 -7.18 -2.18 14.79
CA ILE A 384 -6.33 -3.01 15.66
C ILE A 384 -6.77 -2.80 17.11
N SER A 385 -7.19 -3.86 17.79
CA SER A 385 -7.42 -3.86 19.23
C SER A 385 -6.36 -4.68 19.96
N TYR A 386 -5.83 -4.14 21.06
CA TYR A 386 -4.81 -4.81 21.87
C TYR A 386 -5.39 -5.12 23.25
N HIS A 387 -5.60 -6.40 23.53
CA HIS A 387 -6.25 -6.89 24.74
C HIS A 387 -5.19 -7.52 25.64
N ARG A 388 -4.83 -6.82 26.72
CA ARG A 388 -3.85 -7.32 27.69
C ARG A 388 -4.56 -8.22 28.69
N VAL A 389 -4.34 -9.53 28.59
CA VAL A 389 -4.98 -10.53 29.45
C VAL A 389 -4.09 -10.87 30.64
N ALA A 390 -4.64 -10.99 31.84
CA ALA A 390 -3.92 -11.49 33.01
C ALA A 390 -3.72 -13.02 32.96
N GLY A 391 -3.07 -13.51 31.90
CA GLY A 391 -2.80 -14.93 31.67
C GLY A 391 -1.45 -15.40 32.22
N VAL A 392 -1.35 -16.70 32.50
CA VAL A 392 -0.14 -17.38 32.93
C VAL A 392 0.33 -18.30 31.80
N TYR A 393 1.60 -18.17 31.43
CA TYR A 393 2.22 -19.04 30.44
C TYR A 393 2.76 -20.31 31.11
N GLU A 394 2.17 -21.46 30.76
CA GLU A 394 2.55 -22.76 31.31
C GLU A 394 2.56 -23.81 30.19
N ARG A 395 3.63 -24.63 30.11
CA ARG A 395 3.74 -25.74 29.13
C ARG A 395 3.39 -25.36 27.69
N ARG A 396 3.88 -24.20 27.24
CA ARG A 396 3.64 -23.65 25.88
C ARG A 396 2.18 -23.26 25.59
N ARG A 397 1.37 -23.09 26.64
CA ARG A 397 -0.05 -22.74 26.60
C ARG A 397 -0.35 -21.55 27.51
N ASN A 398 -1.46 -20.90 27.22
CA ASN A 398 -2.06 -19.88 28.06
C ASN A 398 -3.57 -20.09 28.06
N ARG A 399 -4.05 -20.79 29.09
CA ARG A 399 -5.45 -21.17 29.22
C ARG A 399 -6.38 -19.97 29.40
N THR A 400 -5.92 -18.94 30.12
CA THR A 400 -6.70 -17.71 30.30
C THR A 400 -6.93 -16.99 28.97
N GLU A 401 -5.91 -16.92 28.11
CA GLU A 401 -6.06 -16.38 26.75
C GLU A 401 -7.03 -17.23 25.92
N ALA A 402 -6.91 -18.56 25.95
CA ALA A 402 -7.80 -19.46 25.20
C ALA A 402 -9.27 -19.34 25.62
N ASP A 403 -9.54 -19.28 26.93
CA ASP A 403 -10.87 -19.09 27.50
C ASP A 403 -11.46 -17.73 27.10
N TYR A 404 -10.65 -16.69 27.13
CA TYR A 404 -11.02 -15.35 26.70
C TYR A 404 -11.37 -15.32 25.21
N ILE A 405 -10.55 -15.96 24.36
CA ILE A 405 -10.76 -16.07 22.90
C ILE A 405 -12.08 -16.76 22.60
N ALA A 406 -12.35 -17.91 23.22
CA ALA A 406 -13.59 -18.66 22.99
C ALA A 406 -14.84 -17.81 23.30
N ARG A 407 -14.80 -17.05 24.40
CA ARG A 407 -15.89 -16.16 24.79
C ARG A 407 -16.02 -14.94 23.89
N LEU A 408 -14.90 -14.40 23.41
CA LEU A 408 -14.88 -13.30 22.45
C LEU A 408 -15.53 -13.75 21.14
N ILE A 409 -15.14 -14.92 20.62
CA ILE A 409 -15.73 -15.51 19.41
C ILE A 409 -17.23 -15.75 19.60
N ARG A 410 -17.65 -16.32 20.74
CA ARG A 410 -19.07 -16.49 21.06
C ARG A 410 -19.84 -15.19 20.93
N GLN A 411 -19.31 -14.10 21.49
CA GLN A 411 -19.99 -12.82 21.42
C GLN A 411 -19.99 -12.24 20.00
N LEU A 412 -18.89 -12.35 19.26
CA LEU A 412 -18.80 -11.90 17.87
C LEU A 412 -19.83 -12.62 16.98
N LEU A 413 -19.98 -13.94 17.13
CA LEU A 413 -20.97 -14.73 16.41
C LEU A 413 -22.41 -14.33 16.81
N ARG A 414 -22.67 -14.08 18.09
CA ARG A 414 -23.97 -13.60 18.57
C ARG A 414 -24.34 -12.20 18.06
N THR A 415 -23.36 -11.30 17.94
CA THR A 415 -23.58 -9.96 17.38
C THR A 415 -24.02 -10.02 15.91
N GLY A 416 -23.64 -11.09 15.18
CA GLY A 416 -24.07 -11.29 13.80
C GLY A 416 -23.51 -10.27 12.83
N SER A 417 -22.23 -9.90 12.98
CA SER A 417 -21.58 -8.89 12.12
C SER A 417 -21.43 -9.33 10.66
N GLY A 418 -21.57 -10.62 10.36
CA GLY A 418 -21.34 -11.21 9.03
C GLY A 418 -19.86 -11.32 8.64
N LEU A 419 -18.95 -10.81 9.48
CA LEU A 419 -17.51 -10.88 9.27
C LEU A 419 -17.00 -12.30 9.50
N THR A 420 -16.18 -12.79 8.58
CA THR A 420 -15.48 -14.07 8.70
C THR A 420 -14.41 -13.99 9.79
N LEU A 421 -14.25 -15.06 10.59
CA LEU A 421 -13.36 -15.09 11.74
C LEU A 421 -12.16 -16.02 11.54
N GLY A 422 -10.99 -15.64 12.03
CA GLY A 422 -9.80 -16.49 12.06
C GLY A 422 -8.98 -16.29 13.32
N VAL A 423 -8.37 -17.36 13.83
CA VAL A 423 -7.47 -17.33 14.99
C VAL A 423 -6.09 -17.84 14.59
N VAL A 424 -5.05 -17.07 14.89
CA VAL A 424 -3.65 -17.45 14.73
C VAL A 424 -3.04 -17.68 16.10
N ALA A 425 -2.67 -18.91 16.40
CA ALA A 425 -1.94 -19.28 17.60
C ALA A 425 -0.43 -19.30 17.32
N PHE A 426 0.37 -18.80 18.27
CA PHE A 426 1.84 -18.76 18.12
C PHE A 426 2.51 -20.12 18.35
N SER A 427 1.78 -21.11 18.86
CA SER A 427 2.22 -22.49 19.01
C SER A 427 1.08 -23.46 18.67
N GLU A 428 1.43 -24.67 18.25
CA GLU A 428 0.45 -25.76 18.07
C GLU A 428 -0.26 -26.11 19.39
N ALA A 429 0.50 -26.20 20.50
CA ALA A 429 -0.08 -26.44 21.82
C ALA A 429 -1.14 -25.40 22.23
N GLN A 430 -0.97 -24.13 21.83
CA GLN A 430 -1.97 -23.10 22.06
C GLN A 430 -3.15 -23.20 21.08
N GLN A 431 -2.91 -23.63 19.83
CA GLN A 431 -3.99 -23.92 18.88
C GLN A 431 -4.95 -24.95 19.48
N ASP A 432 -4.42 -26.08 19.96
CA ASP A 432 -5.20 -27.15 20.59
C ASP A 432 -5.96 -26.66 21.83
N GLU A 433 -5.33 -25.79 22.62
CA GLU A 433 -5.96 -25.21 23.82
C GLU A 433 -7.14 -24.30 23.46
N ILE A 434 -7.01 -23.50 22.40
CA ILE A 434 -8.10 -22.64 21.90
C ILE A 434 -9.24 -23.50 21.35
N GLU A 435 -8.93 -24.53 20.56
CA GLU A 435 -9.93 -25.48 20.05
C GLU A 435 -10.67 -26.17 21.20
N SER A 436 -9.94 -26.65 22.21
CA SER A 436 -10.50 -27.25 23.41
C SER A 436 -11.37 -26.27 24.20
N ALA A 437 -10.99 -25.00 24.27
CA ALA A 437 -11.78 -23.95 24.94
C ALA A 437 -13.09 -23.66 24.20
N LEU A 438 -13.06 -23.61 22.86
CA LEU A 438 -14.25 -23.47 22.01
C LEU A 438 -15.21 -24.64 22.22
N GLU A 439 -14.69 -25.87 22.21
CA GLU A 439 -15.51 -27.09 22.39
C GLU A 439 -16.14 -27.16 23.79
N ARG A 440 -15.37 -26.85 24.84
CA ARG A 440 -15.91 -26.80 26.21
C ARG A 440 -17.02 -25.77 26.32
N LEU A 441 -16.83 -24.56 25.78
CA LEU A 441 -17.85 -23.51 25.81
C LEU A 441 -19.09 -23.90 25.01
N ALA A 442 -18.92 -24.56 23.86
CA ALA A 442 -20.03 -25.12 23.07
C ALA A 442 -20.75 -26.28 23.78
N GLY A 443 -20.06 -27.00 24.67
CA GLY A 443 -20.63 -28.00 25.56
C GLY A 443 -21.62 -27.39 26.56
N GLU A 444 -21.30 -26.21 27.09
CA GLU A 444 -22.07 -25.47 28.10
C GLU A 444 -23.18 -24.60 27.49
N ASP A 445 -22.97 -24.07 26.28
CA ASP A 445 -23.85 -23.11 25.60
C ASP A 445 -24.33 -23.66 24.25
N ARG A 446 -25.57 -24.14 24.22
CA ARG A 446 -26.17 -24.76 23.02
C ARG A 446 -26.32 -23.77 21.86
N GLU A 447 -26.70 -22.54 22.15
CA GLU A 447 -26.85 -21.52 21.10
C GLU A 447 -25.50 -21.23 20.44
N PHE A 448 -24.45 -21.11 21.26
CA PHE A 448 -23.09 -20.92 20.73
C PHE A 448 -22.63 -22.11 19.88
N ARG A 449 -22.96 -23.34 20.27
CA ARG A 449 -22.63 -24.54 19.48
C ARG A 449 -23.21 -24.47 18.07
N ASP A 450 -24.50 -24.17 17.96
CA ASP A 450 -25.18 -24.12 16.66
C ASP A 450 -24.57 -23.02 15.76
N LEU A 451 -24.21 -21.87 16.35
CA LEU A 451 -23.50 -20.78 15.64
C LEU A 451 -22.09 -21.17 15.22
N LEU A 452 -21.34 -21.86 16.10
CA LEU A 452 -19.97 -22.29 15.84
C LEU A 452 -19.91 -23.33 14.72
N GLU A 453 -20.83 -24.29 14.71
CA GLU A 453 -20.93 -25.30 13.63
C GLU A 453 -21.25 -24.64 12.29
N THR A 454 -22.20 -23.71 12.27
CA THR A 454 -22.54 -22.94 11.06
C THR A 454 -21.34 -22.15 10.54
N GLU A 455 -20.63 -21.44 11.42
CA GLU A 455 -19.47 -20.65 11.02
C GLU A 455 -18.31 -21.56 10.57
N ARG A 456 -18.13 -22.76 11.14
CA ARG A 456 -17.10 -23.72 10.73
C ARG A 456 -17.33 -24.32 9.35
N GLU A 457 -18.55 -24.27 8.82
CA GLU A 457 -18.92 -24.81 7.50
C GLU A 457 -19.23 -23.70 6.48
N ARG A 458 -19.01 -22.43 6.86
CA ARG A 458 -19.35 -21.29 6.01
C ARG A 458 -18.55 -21.32 4.69
N GLU A 459 -19.30 -21.23 3.60
CA GLU A 459 -18.78 -21.08 2.24
C GLU A 459 -19.44 -19.90 1.55
N ASP A 460 -18.63 -19.04 0.93
CA ASP A 460 -19.06 -17.93 0.09
C ASP A 460 -18.57 -18.21 -1.35
N ASP A 461 -19.46 -18.21 -2.34
CA ASP A 461 -19.15 -18.53 -3.75
C ASP A 461 -18.38 -19.85 -3.97
N GLY A 462 -18.66 -20.86 -3.14
CA GLY A 462 -18.00 -22.17 -3.19
C GLY A 462 -16.56 -22.17 -2.68
N GLN A 463 -16.15 -21.11 -1.97
CA GLN A 463 -14.88 -21.03 -1.26
C GLN A 463 -15.11 -21.09 0.24
N PHE A 464 -14.30 -21.90 0.93
CA PHE A 464 -14.34 -22.01 2.38
C PHE A 464 -13.90 -20.70 3.03
N CYS A 465 -14.82 -20.05 3.76
CA CYS A 465 -14.58 -18.81 4.48
C CYS A 465 -14.95 -18.89 5.97
N GLY A 466 -15.21 -20.10 6.47
CA GLY A 466 -15.57 -20.35 7.85
C GLY A 466 -14.47 -20.14 8.88
N LEU A 467 -14.82 -20.27 10.16
CA LEU A 467 -13.88 -20.10 11.28
C LEU A 467 -12.67 -21.04 11.12
N LEU A 468 -11.48 -20.45 11.12
CA LEU A 468 -10.22 -21.19 11.19
C LEU A 468 -9.51 -20.93 12.51
N VAL A 469 -8.83 -21.95 13.04
CA VAL A 469 -7.90 -21.86 14.15
C VAL A 469 -6.63 -22.56 13.67
N LYS A 470 -5.55 -21.81 13.47
CA LYS A 470 -4.31 -22.33 12.90
C LYS A 470 -3.10 -21.78 13.63
N ASN A 471 -2.03 -22.55 13.66
CA ASN A 471 -0.74 -22.08 14.16
C ASN A 471 -0.03 -21.19 13.12
N LEU A 472 1.05 -20.54 13.56
CA LEU A 472 1.85 -19.62 12.75
C LEU A 472 2.43 -20.26 11.47
N GLU A 473 2.63 -21.57 11.43
CA GLU A 473 3.20 -22.30 10.30
C GLU A 473 2.17 -22.62 9.21
N ASN A 474 0.90 -22.75 9.59
CA ASN A 474 -0.18 -23.26 8.73
C ASN A 474 -1.13 -22.18 8.20
N ILE A 475 -0.97 -20.92 8.59
CA ILE A 475 -1.89 -19.82 8.26
C ILE A 475 -1.70 -19.24 6.85
N GLN A 476 -0.69 -19.67 6.09
CA GLN A 476 -0.42 -19.09 4.78
C GLN A 476 -1.56 -19.33 3.78
N GLY A 477 -1.84 -18.31 2.97
CA GLY A 477 -2.93 -18.32 1.99
C GLY A 477 -4.30 -18.02 2.59
N ASP A 478 -4.49 -18.20 3.90
CA ASP A 478 -5.75 -17.87 4.55
C ASP A 478 -5.83 -16.39 4.92
N GLU A 479 -7.04 -15.86 4.91
CA GLU A 479 -7.37 -14.49 5.32
C GLU A 479 -8.81 -14.46 5.82
N ARG A 480 -9.09 -13.60 6.80
CA ARG A 480 -10.44 -13.40 7.36
C ARG A 480 -10.68 -11.92 7.62
N ASP A 481 -11.95 -11.56 7.73
CA ASP A 481 -12.33 -10.18 8.00
C ASP A 481 -11.83 -9.74 9.38
N LEU A 482 -11.99 -10.59 10.39
CA LEU A 482 -11.43 -10.40 11.71
C LEU A 482 -10.46 -11.52 12.05
N MET A 483 -9.20 -11.16 12.28
CA MET A 483 -8.16 -12.08 12.77
C MET A 483 -7.90 -11.84 14.25
N ILE A 484 -7.81 -12.93 15.02
CA ILE A 484 -7.42 -12.94 16.42
C ILE A 484 -6.01 -13.53 16.52
N LEU A 485 -5.07 -12.75 17.01
CA LEU A 485 -3.69 -13.16 17.25
C LEU A 485 -3.54 -13.58 18.72
N SER A 486 -3.42 -14.88 18.99
CA SER A 486 -3.10 -15.40 20.33
C SER A 486 -1.60 -15.49 20.49
N VAL A 487 -1.05 -14.54 21.26
CA VAL A 487 0.39 -14.46 21.53
C VAL A 487 0.85 -15.63 22.38
N CYS A 488 0.05 -16.09 23.35
CA CYS A 488 0.36 -17.15 24.32
C CYS A 488 1.51 -16.83 25.28
N TYR A 489 2.64 -16.33 24.76
CA TYR A 489 3.84 -16.00 25.51
C TYR A 489 3.56 -14.89 26.53
N GLY A 490 4.06 -15.09 27.74
CA GLY A 490 3.81 -14.18 28.85
C GLY A 490 4.56 -14.59 30.12
N PRO A 491 4.22 -13.97 31.25
CA PRO A 491 4.78 -14.35 32.54
C PRO A 491 4.37 -15.76 32.94
N ASP A 492 5.30 -16.54 33.48
CA ASP A 492 5.03 -17.80 34.17
C ASP A 492 4.42 -17.54 35.57
N GLU A 493 4.17 -18.62 36.35
CA GLU A 493 3.65 -18.53 37.72
C GLU A 493 4.51 -17.65 38.66
N ASN A 494 5.79 -17.47 38.35
CA ASN A 494 6.72 -16.64 39.11
C ASN A 494 6.83 -15.20 38.56
N GLY A 495 6.02 -14.85 37.56
CA GLY A 495 6.03 -13.54 36.90
C GLY A 495 7.18 -13.35 35.92
N ARG A 496 7.90 -14.41 35.52
CA ARG A 496 9.05 -14.32 34.62
C ARG A 496 8.65 -14.59 33.18
N VAL A 497 9.07 -13.72 32.27
CA VAL A 497 8.91 -13.92 30.82
C VAL A 497 10.16 -14.62 30.28
N ARG A 498 9.98 -15.79 29.67
CA ARG A 498 11.08 -16.50 28.97
C ARG A 498 11.32 -15.84 27.62
N MET A 499 12.58 -15.53 27.28
CA MET A 499 12.97 -14.90 26.01
C MET A 499 13.16 -15.89 24.85
N ASN A 500 12.43 -17.01 24.91
CA ASN A 500 12.37 -18.03 23.88
C ASN A 500 10.92 -18.19 23.43
N PHE A 501 10.62 -17.66 22.25
CA PHE A 501 9.33 -17.59 21.59
C PHE A 501 9.21 -18.62 20.46
N GLY A 502 9.91 -19.75 20.60
CA GLY A 502 9.81 -20.89 19.68
C GLY A 502 10.13 -20.53 18.23
N PRO A 503 9.22 -20.76 17.26
CA PRO A 503 9.45 -20.49 15.83
C PRO A 503 9.82 -19.04 15.51
N ILE A 504 9.49 -18.07 16.39
CA ILE A 504 9.83 -16.65 16.21
C ILE A 504 11.33 -16.41 16.42
N ASN A 505 11.97 -17.15 17.32
CA ASN A 505 13.41 -17.00 17.57
C ASN A 505 14.27 -17.73 16.53
N GLN A 506 13.68 -18.63 15.73
CA GLN A 506 14.37 -19.33 14.66
C GLN A 506 14.63 -18.42 13.46
N THR A 507 15.52 -18.87 12.55
CA THR A 507 15.76 -18.17 11.28
C THR A 507 14.46 -18.05 10.47
N GLY A 508 14.19 -16.85 9.93
CA GLY A 508 12.95 -16.55 9.21
C GLY A 508 11.73 -16.37 10.11
N GLY A 509 11.90 -16.32 11.44
CA GLY A 509 10.81 -16.04 12.39
C GLY A 509 10.09 -14.72 12.10
N GLU A 510 10.81 -13.70 11.64
CA GLU A 510 10.24 -12.43 11.19
C GLU A 510 9.31 -12.58 9.97
N LYS A 511 9.58 -13.52 9.07
CA LYS A 511 8.72 -13.78 7.90
C LYS A 511 7.42 -14.48 8.28
N ARG A 512 7.48 -15.39 9.26
CA ARG A 512 6.30 -16.02 9.87
C ARG A 512 5.39 -14.97 10.50
N LEU A 513 5.98 -14.00 11.20
CA LEU A 513 5.26 -12.87 11.76
C LEU A 513 4.66 -11.96 10.68
N ASN A 514 5.40 -11.64 9.61
CA ASN A 514 4.87 -10.87 8.48
C ASN A 514 3.62 -11.51 7.89
N VAL A 515 3.66 -12.84 7.74
CA VAL A 515 2.50 -13.62 7.30
C VAL A 515 1.34 -13.41 8.26
N ALA A 516 1.48 -13.63 9.57
CA ALA A 516 0.37 -13.48 10.52
C ALA A 516 -0.19 -12.05 10.60
N PHE A 517 0.68 -11.04 10.61
CA PHE A 517 0.26 -9.64 10.75
C PHE A 517 -0.57 -9.12 9.57
N SER A 518 -0.45 -9.76 8.40
CA SER A 518 -1.08 -9.33 7.14
C SER A 518 -2.32 -10.14 6.71
N ARG A 519 -2.89 -10.97 7.61
CA ARG A 519 -4.05 -11.83 7.30
C ARG A 519 -5.42 -11.18 7.50
N ALA A 520 -5.48 -10.05 8.22
CA ALA A 520 -6.72 -9.36 8.51
C ALA A 520 -7.17 -8.45 7.36
N LYS A 521 -8.45 -8.53 6.99
CA LYS A 521 -9.08 -7.60 6.04
C LYS A 521 -9.64 -6.37 6.73
N HIS A 522 -10.34 -6.52 7.85
CA HIS A 522 -11.02 -5.42 8.55
C HIS A 522 -10.49 -5.17 9.96
N HIS A 523 -10.31 -6.22 10.76
CA HIS A 523 -9.96 -6.09 12.18
C HIS A 523 -8.87 -7.09 12.60
N MET A 524 -7.95 -6.65 13.43
CA MET A 524 -6.94 -7.47 14.10
C MET A 524 -7.08 -7.32 15.62
N VAL A 525 -7.34 -8.43 16.31
CA VAL A 525 -7.40 -8.49 17.77
C VAL A 525 -6.14 -9.16 18.28
N VAL A 526 -5.24 -8.39 18.87
CA VAL A 526 -4.03 -8.91 19.51
C VAL A 526 -4.33 -9.24 20.97
N ILE A 527 -4.24 -10.52 21.33
CA ILE A 527 -4.44 -11.02 22.70
C ILE A 527 -3.09 -11.45 23.23
N ALA A 528 -2.64 -10.77 24.29
CA ALA A 528 -1.33 -11.01 24.87
C ALA A 528 -1.34 -10.82 26.38
N SER A 529 -0.52 -11.59 27.09
CA SER A 529 -0.37 -11.47 28.54
C SER A 529 0.74 -10.53 29.01
N MET A 530 1.39 -9.83 28.06
CA MET A 530 2.50 -8.91 28.30
C MET A 530 2.53 -7.82 27.23
N TYR A 531 3.13 -6.68 27.52
CA TYR A 531 3.44 -5.65 26.52
C TYR A 531 4.84 -5.86 25.88
N GLY A 532 5.07 -5.24 24.73
CA GLY A 532 6.31 -5.37 23.96
C GLY A 532 7.58 -4.98 24.73
N GLU A 533 7.50 -4.05 25.69
CA GLU A 533 8.63 -3.64 26.54
C GLU A 533 9.18 -4.78 27.40
N SER A 534 8.39 -5.84 27.60
CA SER A 534 8.81 -7.04 28.34
C SER A 534 9.83 -7.87 27.56
N ILE A 535 9.91 -7.71 26.24
CA ILE A 535 10.78 -8.49 25.35
C ILE A 535 12.16 -7.83 25.29
N THR A 536 13.17 -8.46 25.87
CA THR A 536 14.53 -7.92 25.95
C THR A 536 15.50 -8.49 24.91
N ASN A 537 15.15 -9.63 24.29
CA ASN A 537 15.96 -10.29 23.26
C ASN A 537 15.81 -9.61 21.89
N THR A 538 16.23 -8.35 21.77
CA THR A 538 16.11 -7.55 20.54
C THR A 538 17.27 -7.75 19.56
N TYR A 539 18.28 -8.55 19.91
CA TYR A 539 19.35 -8.92 18.98
C TYR A 539 18.89 -9.97 17.96
N ASN A 540 17.85 -10.74 18.29
CA ASN A 540 17.21 -11.66 17.36
C ASN A 540 16.20 -10.91 16.47
N PRO A 541 16.31 -10.98 15.13
CA PRO A 541 15.42 -10.24 14.22
C PRO A 541 13.93 -10.52 14.42
N GLY A 542 13.56 -11.80 14.62
CA GLY A 542 12.16 -12.19 14.85
C GLY A 542 11.60 -11.64 16.16
N ALA A 543 12.38 -11.73 17.25
CA ALA A 543 11.97 -11.17 18.54
C ALA A 543 11.93 -9.62 18.53
N ALA A 544 12.82 -8.95 17.79
CA ALA A 544 12.78 -7.51 17.59
C ALA A 544 11.53 -7.07 16.81
N ALA A 545 11.22 -7.76 15.70
CA ALA A 545 9.99 -7.51 14.94
C ALA A 545 8.74 -7.76 15.78
N PHE A 546 8.73 -8.85 16.56
CA PHE A 546 7.63 -9.17 17.46
C PHE A 546 7.39 -8.06 18.51
N ARG A 547 8.46 -7.60 19.19
CA ARG A 547 8.40 -6.50 20.14
C ARG A 547 7.79 -5.25 19.51
N ASN A 548 8.35 -4.81 18.38
CA ASN A 548 7.96 -3.56 17.73
C ASN A 548 6.50 -3.65 17.23
N TYR A 549 6.04 -4.82 16.80
CA TYR A 549 4.63 -5.02 16.44
C TYR A 549 3.69 -4.92 17.65
N LEU A 550 4.02 -5.51 18.79
CA LEU A 550 3.19 -5.38 19.99
C LEU A 550 3.09 -3.92 20.46
N GLU A 551 4.20 -3.18 20.42
CA GLU A 551 4.22 -1.74 20.74
C GLU A 551 3.38 -0.93 19.73
N TYR A 552 3.49 -1.25 18.43
CA TYR A 552 2.68 -0.66 17.37
C TYR A 552 1.18 -0.93 17.58
N ALA A 553 0.80 -2.19 17.77
CA ALA A 553 -0.58 -2.61 17.96
C ALA A 553 -1.20 -1.96 19.22
N ALA A 554 -0.44 -1.88 20.31
CA ALA A 554 -0.88 -1.19 21.53
C ALA A 554 -1.04 0.33 21.32
N ALA A 555 -0.14 0.97 20.56
CA ALA A 555 -0.26 2.39 20.21
C ALA A 555 -1.48 2.66 19.32
N MET A 556 -1.67 1.86 18.27
CA MET A 556 -2.82 1.95 17.37
C MET A 556 -4.14 1.72 18.12
N SER A 557 -4.20 0.71 18.99
CA SER A 557 -5.39 0.43 19.79
C SER A 557 -5.80 1.59 20.70
N ARG A 558 -4.84 2.40 21.15
CA ARG A 558 -5.07 3.59 22.00
C ARG A 558 -5.24 4.88 21.19
N GLY A 559 -5.22 4.82 19.86
CA GLY A 559 -5.27 5.98 18.98
C GLY A 559 -4.05 6.91 19.11
N ARG A 560 -2.87 6.38 19.47
CA ARG A 560 -1.62 7.14 19.61
C ARG A 560 -0.84 7.13 18.29
N LEU A 561 -1.40 7.82 17.28
CA LEU A 561 -0.89 7.78 15.89
C LEU A 561 0.55 8.28 15.76
N GLU A 562 0.96 9.29 16.53
CA GLU A 562 2.34 9.79 16.51
C GLU A 562 3.34 8.74 17.01
N ALA A 563 3.01 8.04 18.11
CA ALA A 563 3.86 6.98 18.64
C ALA A 563 3.95 5.80 17.66
N ALA A 564 2.82 5.40 17.06
CA ALA A 564 2.80 4.39 16.01
C ALA A 564 3.68 4.79 14.81
N SER A 565 3.57 6.04 14.36
CA SER A 565 4.39 6.57 13.25
C SER A 565 5.88 6.58 13.57
N GLN A 566 6.27 6.89 14.81
CA GLN A 566 7.67 6.82 15.24
C GLN A 566 8.21 5.37 15.18
N ILE A 567 7.40 4.39 15.62
CA ILE A 567 7.77 2.97 15.53
C ILE A 567 7.97 2.57 14.06
N LEU A 568 7.03 2.92 13.16
CA LEU A 568 7.15 2.63 11.72
C LEU A 568 8.43 3.22 11.12
N ARG A 569 8.70 4.50 11.37
CA ARG A 569 9.89 5.20 10.86
C ARG A 569 11.20 4.59 11.38
N SER A 570 11.20 4.07 12.60
CA SER A 570 12.39 3.41 13.17
C SER A 570 12.72 2.06 12.52
N GLN A 571 11.77 1.43 11.81
CA GLN A 571 12.01 0.13 11.15
C GLN A 571 12.78 0.28 9.81
N SER A 572 12.71 1.44 9.15
CA SER A 572 13.35 1.62 7.85
C SER A 572 14.71 2.32 7.99
N SER A 573 15.77 1.56 7.72
CA SER A 573 17.15 2.06 7.65
C SER A 573 17.38 3.05 6.48
N SER A 574 16.50 3.03 5.47
CA SER A 574 16.60 3.84 4.24
C SER A 574 15.88 5.18 4.31
N VAL A 575 15.20 5.48 5.42
CA VAL A 575 14.36 6.69 5.55
C VAL A 575 15.16 7.92 6.02
N SER A 576 16.44 7.75 6.35
CA SER A 576 17.38 8.87 6.53
C SER A 576 17.53 9.75 5.27
N THR A 577 17.15 9.26 4.08
CA THR A 577 17.26 10.01 2.81
C THR A 577 15.93 10.29 2.11
N LEU A 578 14.82 9.72 2.59
CA LEU A 578 13.47 9.94 2.02
C LEU A 578 12.60 10.85 2.89
N ALA A 579 12.94 11.03 4.16
CA ALA A 579 12.33 12.05 5.02
C ALA A 579 12.87 13.48 4.75
N THR A 580 13.79 13.63 3.81
CA THR A 580 14.39 14.91 3.37
C THR A 580 13.80 15.47 2.09
N GLU A 581 12.89 14.76 1.42
CA GLU A 581 11.95 15.43 0.53
C GLU A 581 10.84 15.99 1.41
N ASP A 582 10.93 17.30 1.68
CA ASP A 582 9.94 18.08 2.41
C ASP A 582 8.51 17.62 2.11
N PRO A 583 7.59 17.60 3.11
CA PRO A 583 6.18 17.40 2.83
C PRO A 583 5.80 18.36 1.71
N TRP A 584 5.28 17.80 0.63
CA TRP A 584 4.73 18.48 -0.52
C TRP A 584 4.16 19.86 -0.14
N ASN A 585 4.95 20.92 -0.31
CA ASN A 585 4.54 22.27 0.08
C ASN A 585 3.78 22.88 -1.10
N HIS A 586 2.66 22.26 -1.44
CA HIS A 586 1.84 22.68 -2.58
C HIS A 586 1.08 23.95 -2.16
N PRO A 587 1.37 25.13 -2.76
CA PRO A 587 0.80 26.41 -2.27
C PRO A 587 -0.74 26.42 -2.27
N LEU A 588 -1.35 25.68 -3.19
CA LEU A 588 -2.81 25.51 -3.22
C LEU A 588 -3.33 24.65 -2.06
N ALA A 589 -2.58 23.64 -1.58
CA ALA A 589 -2.99 22.86 -0.41
C ALA A 589 -3.05 23.74 0.83
N GLU A 590 -2.02 24.56 1.06
CA GLU A 590 -2.00 25.53 2.17
C GLU A 590 -3.08 26.61 2.03
N ALA A 591 -3.32 27.11 0.82
CA ALA A 591 -4.39 28.08 0.57
C ALA A 591 -5.78 27.49 0.86
N LEU A 592 -6.04 26.26 0.42
CA LEU A 592 -7.29 25.54 0.68
C LEU A 592 -7.46 25.23 2.17
N LYS A 593 -6.40 24.75 2.83
CA LYS A 593 -6.39 24.49 4.29
C LYS A 593 -6.72 25.75 5.08
N THR A 594 -6.05 26.86 4.78
CA THR A 594 -6.29 28.14 5.45
C THR A 594 -7.74 28.59 5.28
N TRP A 595 -8.28 28.48 4.07
CA TRP A 595 -9.67 28.81 3.80
C TRP A 595 -10.65 27.90 4.55
N LEU A 596 -10.47 26.58 4.49
CA LEU A 596 -11.33 25.59 5.14
C LEU A 596 -11.34 25.71 6.67
N ILE A 597 -10.18 25.98 7.29
CA ILE A 597 -10.08 26.28 8.72
C ILE A 597 -10.86 27.57 9.04
N GLY A 598 -10.78 28.58 8.18
CA GLY A 598 -11.57 29.81 8.31
C GLY A 598 -13.09 29.59 8.21
N GLU A 599 -13.54 28.54 7.51
CA GLU A 599 -14.94 28.12 7.41
C GLU A 599 -15.36 27.21 8.58
N GLY A 600 -14.45 26.83 9.48
CA GLY A 600 -14.72 26.05 10.69
C GLY A 600 -14.50 24.54 10.57
N TYR A 601 -13.81 24.06 9.54
CA TYR A 601 -13.46 22.64 9.38
C TYR A 601 -12.07 22.32 9.95
N GLU A 602 -11.86 21.06 10.30
CA GLU A 602 -10.51 20.52 10.55
C GLU A 602 -9.96 19.90 9.26
N VAL A 603 -8.69 20.20 8.97
CA VAL A 603 -8.05 19.76 7.72
C VAL A 603 -6.67 19.19 8.01
N ASP A 604 -6.50 17.92 7.66
CA ASP A 604 -5.22 17.23 7.68
C ASP A 604 -4.64 17.19 6.27
N LEU A 605 -3.32 17.38 6.15
CA LEU A 605 -2.61 17.33 4.88
C LEU A 605 -1.86 16.01 4.74
N ASN A 606 -1.72 15.54 3.50
CA ASN A 606 -0.94 14.35 3.16
C ASN A 606 -1.34 13.12 4.00
N VAL A 607 -2.64 12.84 4.08
CA VAL A 607 -3.17 11.72 4.87
C VAL A 607 -2.83 10.40 4.20
N GLY A 608 -2.07 9.56 4.90
CA GLY A 608 -1.62 8.24 4.49
C GLY A 608 -0.31 7.85 5.16
N GLN A 609 -0.06 6.55 5.27
CA GLN A 609 1.15 5.95 5.86
C GLN A 609 2.08 5.35 4.79
N SER A 610 1.67 5.39 3.51
CA SER A 610 2.49 5.05 2.34
C SER A 610 2.75 6.27 1.43
N ARG A 611 3.37 6.03 0.27
CA ARG A 611 3.54 7.05 -0.79
C ARG A 611 2.23 7.40 -1.50
N PHE A 612 1.15 6.65 -1.26
CA PHE A 612 -0.18 7.00 -1.71
C PHE A 612 -0.89 7.76 -0.59
N VAL A 613 -1.05 9.06 -0.79
CA VAL A 613 -1.68 9.96 0.18
C VAL A 613 -2.86 10.68 -0.44
N VAL A 614 -3.80 11.10 0.41
CA VAL A 614 -4.81 12.10 0.10
C VAL A 614 -4.24 13.48 0.45
N ASP A 615 -4.24 14.41 -0.51
CA ASP A 615 -3.54 15.70 -0.35
C ASP A 615 -4.17 16.55 0.78
N LEU A 616 -5.50 16.60 0.84
CA LEU A 616 -6.24 17.20 1.96
C LEU A 616 -7.40 16.31 2.39
N ALA A 617 -7.53 16.05 3.68
CA ALA A 617 -8.67 15.35 4.26
C ALA A 617 -9.42 16.27 5.21
N ILE A 618 -10.74 16.39 5.01
CA ILE A 618 -11.56 17.40 5.68
C ILE A 618 -12.55 16.69 6.60
N ARG A 619 -12.62 17.12 7.87
CA ARG A 619 -13.60 16.63 8.84
C ARG A 619 -14.26 17.78 9.59
N VAL A 620 -15.43 17.48 10.17
CA VAL A 620 -16.11 18.41 11.08
C VAL A 620 -15.53 18.26 12.48
N PRO A 621 -15.31 19.37 13.22
CA PRO A 621 -14.84 19.28 14.60
C PRO A 621 -15.70 18.34 15.45
N GLY A 622 -15.04 17.36 16.09
CA GLY A 622 -15.69 16.34 16.91
C GLY A 622 -16.07 15.04 16.18
N GLU A 623 -15.95 14.98 14.85
CA GLU A 623 -16.05 13.72 14.09
C GLU A 623 -14.67 13.09 13.93
N SER A 624 -14.57 11.77 14.03
CA SER A 624 -13.33 11.04 13.74
C SER A 624 -13.12 10.81 12.25
N ALA A 625 -14.21 10.58 11.50
CA ALA A 625 -14.18 10.31 10.08
C ALA A 625 -14.05 11.59 9.23
N TYR A 626 -13.31 11.50 8.13
CA TYR A 626 -13.25 12.53 7.11
C TYR A 626 -14.52 12.49 6.25
N ARG A 627 -15.01 13.67 5.87
CA ARG A 627 -16.17 13.83 4.99
C ARG A 627 -15.80 13.96 3.52
N LEU A 628 -14.60 14.47 3.24
CA LEU A 628 -14.12 14.71 1.88
C LEU A 628 -12.59 14.64 1.84
N GLY A 629 -12.07 13.84 0.91
CA GLY A 629 -10.69 13.89 0.46
C GLY A 629 -10.55 14.75 -0.79
N ILE A 630 -9.54 15.61 -0.85
CA ILE A 630 -9.19 16.39 -2.02
C ILE A 630 -7.87 15.86 -2.58
N LEU A 631 -7.87 15.59 -3.89
CA LEU A 631 -6.66 15.28 -4.65
C LEU A 631 -6.28 16.47 -5.54
N LEU A 632 -5.00 16.81 -5.61
CA LEU A 632 -4.46 17.94 -6.38
C LEU A 632 -3.63 17.46 -7.58
N ASP A 633 -3.68 18.22 -8.67
CA ASP A 633 -2.93 17.94 -9.91
C ASP A 633 -1.51 18.57 -9.90
N GLY A 634 -0.73 18.36 -8.85
CA GLY A 634 0.64 18.90 -8.83
C GLY A 634 1.64 18.09 -9.69
N GLN A 635 2.94 18.32 -9.54
CA GLN A 635 3.96 17.73 -10.41
C GLN A 635 3.92 16.19 -10.46
N ALA A 636 3.84 15.53 -9.30
CA ALA A 636 3.76 14.07 -9.20
C ALA A 636 2.51 13.48 -9.88
N TYR A 637 1.43 14.26 -10.01
CA TYR A 637 0.26 13.86 -10.78
C TYR A 637 0.61 13.72 -12.27
N TYR A 638 1.29 14.72 -12.83
CA TYR A 638 1.63 14.76 -14.26
C TYR A 638 2.85 13.89 -14.64
N GLU A 639 3.74 13.59 -13.70
CA GLU A 639 4.85 12.64 -13.91
C GLU A 639 4.35 11.19 -14.13
N ARG A 640 3.18 10.86 -13.58
CA ARG A 640 2.52 9.57 -13.81
C ARG A 640 1.96 9.50 -15.24
N ARG A 641 2.61 8.69 -16.06
CA ARG A 641 2.27 8.55 -17.50
C ARG A 641 1.10 7.62 -17.77
N ASP A 642 0.81 6.68 -16.87
CA ASP A 642 -0.34 5.81 -17.01
C ASP A 642 -1.63 6.56 -16.64
N LEU A 643 -2.43 6.85 -17.66
CA LEU A 643 -3.70 7.58 -17.52
C LEU A 643 -4.76 6.72 -16.82
N LEU A 644 -4.78 5.41 -17.02
CA LEU A 644 -5.73 4.52 -16.35
C LEU A 644 -5.43 4.49 -14.86
N GLU A 645 -4.16 4.36 -14.49
CA GLU A 645 -3.75 4.41 -13.08
C GLU A 645 -4.12 5.78 -12.46
N ARG A 646 -3.66 6.86 -13.09
CA ARG A 646 -3.79 8.22 -12.57
C ARG A 646 -5.24 8.69 -12.43
N GLU A 647 -6.05 8.51 -13.47
CA GLU A 647 -7.40 9.11 -13.55
C GLU A 647 -8.49 8.19 -13.03
N MET A 648 -8.30 6.86 -13.09
CA MET A 648 -9.36 5.89 -12.80
C MET A 648 -9.01 5.00 -11.61
N MET A 649 -7.91 4.24 -11.65
CA MET A 649 -7.63 3.22 -10.63
C MET A 649 -7.37 3.83 -9.24
N ARG A 650 -6.60 4.92 -9.15
CA ARG A 650 -6.27 5.55 -7.86
C ARG A 650 -7.50 6.19 -7.19
N PRO A 651 -8.29 7.04 -7.87
CA PRO A 651 -9.51 7.57 -7.27
C PRO A 651 -10.51 6.45 -6.94
N LYS A 652 -10.67 5.47 -7.83
CA LYS A 652 -11.57 4.33 -7.60
C LYS A 652 -11.19 3.54 -6.35
N LEU A 653 -9.91 3.27 -6.15
CA LEU A 653 -9.44 2.55 -4.95
C LEU A 653 -9.81 3.28 -3.66
N LEU A 654 -9.61 4.60 -3.61
CA LEU A 654 -9.99 5.41 -2.46
C LEU A 654 -11.51 5.37 -2.22
N VAL A 655 -12.31 5.49 -3.29
CA VAL A 655 -13.78 5.39 -3.21
C VAL A 655 -14.23 4.01 -2.73
N ASP A 656 -13.62 2.93 -3.22
CA ASP A 656 -13.88 1.56 -2.77
C ASP A 656 -13.47 1.33 -1.30
N PHE A 657 -12.71 2.25 -0.71
CA PHE A 657 -12.29 2.31 0.69
C PHE A 657 -13.09 3.33 1.53
N GLY A 658 -14.21 3.80 1.00
CA GLY A 658 -15.16 4.68 1.67
C GLY A 658 -15.01 6.17 1.32
N TRP A 659 -13.83 6.58 0.83
CA TRP A 659 -13.56 7.99 0.61
C TRP A 659 -14.54 8.61 -0.38
N ARG A 660 -15.13 9.72 0.04
CA ARG A 660 -15.63 10.70 -0.90
C ARG A 660 -14.49 11.58 -1.39
N LEU A 661 -14.37 11.75 -2.69
CA LEU A 661 -13.24 12.47 -3.30
C LEU A 661 -13.68 13.62 -4.18
N LEU A 662 -12.82 14.65 -4.23
CA LEU A 662 -12.88 15.71 -5.23
C LEU A 662 -11.47 15.96 -5.78
N VAL A 663 -11.30 15.93 -7.10
CA VAL A 663 -10.05 16.34 -7.73
C VAL A 663 -10.11 17.84 -8.02
N VAL A 664 -9.17 18.60 -7.49
CA VAL A 664 -9.05 20.04 -7.72
C VAL A 664 -7.86 20.31 -8.61
N LEU A 665 -8.14 20.90 -9.78
CA LEU A 665 -7.11 21.33 -10.71
C LEU A 665 -6.59 22.72 -10.31
N GLY A 666 -5.26 22.88 -10.27
CA GLY A 666 -4.60 24.16 -10.04
C GLY A 666 -4.96 25.19 -11.11
N LYS A 667 -5.25 24.74 -12.33
CA LYS A 667 -5.83 25.58 -13.38
C LYS A 667 -7.19 26.15 -12.98
N ASP A 668 -8.11 25.32 -12.48
CA ASP A 668 -9.46 25.75 -12.12
C ASP A 668 -9.39 26.76 -10.96
N TRP A 669 -8.50 26.51 -9.98
CA TRP A 669 -8.27 27.47 -8.89
C TRP A 669 -7.69 28.79 -9.40
N PHE A 670 -6.77 28.76 -10.36
CA PHE A 670 -6.19 29.97 -10.94
C PHE A 670 -7.23 30.79 -11.74
N GLU A 671 -8.12 30.14 -12.47
CA GLU A 671 -9.14 30.81 -13.29
C GLU A 671 -10.31 31.37 -12.47
N ASP A 672 -10.83 30.59 -11.51
CA ASP A 672 -11.99 30.98 -10.68
C ASP A 672 -11.97 30.27 -9.30
N PRO A 673 -11.28 30.84 -8.30
CA PRO A 673 -11.22 30.28 -6.95
C PRO A 673 -12.60 30.12 -6.30
N GLU A 674 -13.53 31.05 -6.54
CA GLU A 674 -14.87 31.02 -5.92
C GLU A 674 -15.70 29.85 -6.46
N ARG A 675 -15.60 29.55 -7.76
CA ARG A 675 -16.22 28.35 -8.32
C ARG A 675 -15.67 27.07 -7.69
N VAL A 676 -14.35 26.98 -7.47
CA VAL A 676 -13.74 25.82 -6.80
C VAL A 676 -14.21 25.71 -5.35
N ARG A 677 -14.25 26.83 -4.61
CA ARG A 677 -14.79 26.87 -3.24
C ARG A 677 -16.23 26.39 -3.19
N GLN A 678 -17.07 26.80 -4.14
CA GLN A 678 -18.45 26.35 -4.21
C GLN A 678 -18.55 24.84 -4.46
N ARG A 679 -17.76 24.30 -5.41
CA ARG A 679 -17.70 22.84 -5.65
C ARG A 679 -17.28 22.07 -4.39
N ILE A 680 -16.33 22.59 -3.61
CA ILE A 680 -15.93 21.98 -2.34
C ILE A 680 -17.07 22.03 -1.31
N ARG A 681 -17.79 23.15 -1.18
CA ARG A 681 -18.95 23.25 -0.28
C ARG A 681 -20.06 22.27 -0.65
N ASP A 682 -20.37 22.14 -1.93
CA ASP A 682 -21.36 21.20 -2.45
C ASP A 682 -20.93 19.74 -2.19
N ALA A 683 -19.63 19.47 -2.31
CA ALA A 683 -19.06 18.15 -1.99
C ALA A 683 -19.02 17.85 -0.48
N LEU A 684 -18.94 18.85 0.39
CA LEU A 684 -18.98 18.65 1.85
C LEU A 684 -20.40 18.44 2.39
N ASN A 685 -21.40 19.04 1.73
CA ASN A 685 -22.81 18.93 2.10
C ASN A 685 -23.61 18.44 0.89
N PRO A 686 -23.58 17.13 0.58
CA PRO A 686 -24.45 16.60 -0.46
C PRO A 686 -25.90 16.90 -0.05
N GLY A 687 -26.72 17.35 -0.99
CA GLY A 687 -28.16 17.33 -0.77
C GLY A 687 -28.63 15.91 -0.42
N PRO A 688 -29.84 15.74 0.13
CA PRO A 688 -30.38 14.42 0.52
C PRO A 688 -30.54 13.39 -0.62
N GLU A 689 -30.10 13.73 -1.84
CA GLU A 689 -30.07 12.86 -3.02
C GLU A 689 -28.75 13.10 -3.79
N ALA A 690 -27.68 12.42 -3.39
CA ALA A 690 -26.49 12.21 -4.21
C ALA A 690 -25.87 10.86 -3.85
#